data_AF-A0AAV7EHE2-F1
#
_entry.id   AF-A0AAV7EHE2-F1
#
_cell.length_a   1.000
_cell.length_b   1.000
_cell.length_c   1.000
_cell.angle_alpha   90.00
_cell.angle_beta   90.00
_cell.angle_gamma   90.00
#
_symmetry.space_group_name_H-M   'P 1'
#
loop_
_entity.id
_entity.type
_entity.pdbx_description
1 polymer ?
#
loop_
_entity_poly.entity_id
_entity_poly.type
_entity_poly.pdbx_seq_one_letter_code
_entity_poly.pdbx_strand_id
1 'polypeptide(L)'
;MENLISLVNKLQRACTALGDHGDESALPTLWDSLPAIAVVGGQSSGKSSVLESIVGKDFLPRGSGIVTRRPLVLQLHKIEEGREYAEFLHQPRKRFTDFAAVRKEIADETDRETGRSKQISPVPIHLSIYSPNVVNLTLIDLPGLTKVAVEGQPDSIVQDIENMVRSYIEKPNCIILAISPANQDLATSDAIKISREVDPKGERTFGVLTKIDLMDKGTDAVDILEGKAYRLQFPWIGVVNRSQADINKSVDMIAARRREREYFSSTPEYKHLASRMGSEYLGKVLSKHLETVIKSRIPGIQSLISKTIAELESELTRLGKPIAADAGGKLYMIMEICRIFDQNYKEHLDGVRPGGDKIYNVFDNQLPAAMKRLQFDKHLAMDNVRKLITEADGYQPHLIAPEQGYRRLIESSLVTIRGPAEAAVDAVHGLLKELVHKAVSETQELKQYPSLRVEVGAAAVEALERMRDESRKATLQLVDMESSYLTVDFFRKLPQDVEKGGNPTHSIFDRYNDSYLRRIGATVLQYVNMVCLTLRNSIPKSIVYCQVREAKRSLLDHFFADLGKRDLKALGKLLDEDPAVMERRTALSKRLELYRSAQAEIDAVAWSNTPFQIVLISSPEVKTRQGEAHVTEMTSERDVFSLSGPVHLTHIDWSNPEHRRSIAACLVQGVYVLERDRQQKRVEQTALSPHWWESFHFQLTRKLIDNADSSVFGAIYEYKPAEKSKVSPEAPRFVIAFRGTITKPDSVSQDLKLDLHFLQNGLHRTSRFESALQAIRDMVAAVGHANVWLTGHSLGSAMAMLAGKNMAKQGMLLDTFLFNPPFFSAPIEQIKDKKVKHGIRIASSVITAGLAIAVKSTRPKSRSEDHFGMLSAWVPCLYVNPEDHICSEYVGYFGHRKKMEELGVGSIERLATQNSIGDLFLTAIGRESEPTHLIPSANLTVNRSPSPDFKSAHGIHQWWSPNLTLKCEEYRYS
;
A
#
# COMPACT_ATOMS: atom_id res chain seq x y z
N MET A 1 -27.35 -20.08 11.59
CA MET A 1 -28.02 -19.52 12.79
C MET A 1 -27.14 -19.55 14.05
N GLU A 2 -26.47 -20.66 14.42
CA GLU A 2 -25.54 -20.72 15.58
C GLU A 2 -24.31 -19.78 15.48
N ASN A 3 -23.98 -19.31 14.26
CA ASN A 3 -22.81 -18.48 13.97
C ASN A 3 -22.83 -17.06 14.58
N LEU A 4 -24.00 -16.50 14.91
CA LEU A 4 -24.13 -15.08 15.31
C LEU A 4 -23.66 -14.81 16.74
N ILE A 5 -23.91 -15.74 17.66
CA ILE A 5 -23.45 -15.62 19.05
C ILE A 5 -21.94 -15.88 19.13
N SER A 6 -21.44 -16.82 18.32
CA SER A 6 -19.99 -17.05 18.14
C SER A 6 -19.28 -15.79 17.63
N LEU A 7 -19.86 -15.08 16.66
CA LEU A 7 -19.35 -13.81 16.15
C LEU A 7 -19.22 -12.76 17.26
N VAL A 8 -20.27 -12.51 18.03
CA VAL A 8 -20.23 -11.55 19.14
C VAL A 8 -19.16 -11.93 20.16
N ASN A 9 -19.00 -13.22 20.46
CA ASN A 9 -17.98 -13.70 21.39
C ASN A 9 -16.56 -13.49 20.87
N LYS A 10 -16.32 -13.69 19.57
CA LYS A 10 -15.03 -13.37 18.93
C LYS A 10 -14.73 -11.87 18.97
N LEU A 11 -15.71 -11.03 18.65
CA LEU A 11 -15.58 -9.57 18.71
C LEU A 11 -15.27 -9.10 20.13
N GLN A 12 -15.97 -9.63 21.12
CA GLN A 12 -15.71 -9.36 22.54
C GLN A 12 -14.28 -9.75 22.93
N ARG A 13 -13.82 -10.96 22.60
CA ARG A 13 -12.45 -11.41 22.90
C ARG A 13 -11.39 -10.51 22.24
N ALA A 14 -11.61 -10.10 21.00
CA ALA A 14 -10.70 -9.20 20.30
C ALA A 14 -10.59 -7.84 21.00
N CYS A 15 -11.72 -7.22 21.38
CA CYS A 15 -11.72 -5.95 22.11
C CYS A 15 -11.00 -6.07 23.46
N THR A 16 -11.24 -7.17 24.18
CA THR A 16 -10.63 -7.47 25.48
C THR A 16 -9.11 -7.61 25.37
N ALA A 17 -8.60 -8.24 24.31
CA ALA A 17 -7.16 -8.43 24.11
C ALA A 17 -6.40 -7.11 23.81
N LEU A 18 -7.09 -6.07 23.36
CA LEU A 18 -6.49 -4.77 23.06
C LEU A 18 -6.62 -3.74 24.19
N GLY A 19 -7.16 -4.11 25.35
CA GLY A 19 -7.40 -3.17 26.44
C GLY A 19 -8.58 -2.21 26.18
N ASP A 20 -9.40 -2.48 25.16
CA ASP A 20 -10.60 -1.71 24.81
C ASP A 20 -11.77 -2.13 25.74
N HIS A 21 -11.55 -2.04 27.05
CA HIS A 21 -12.51 -2.46 28.09
C HIS A 21 -13.56 -1.39 28.42
N GLY A 22 -13.61 -0.29 27.65
CA GLY A 22 -14.47 0.85 27.92
C GLY A 22 -13.92 1.82 28.98
N ASP A 23 -12.62 1.80 29.26
CA ASP A 23 -11.98 2.80 30.12
C ASP A 23 -11.66 4.09 29.36
N GLU A 24 -12.02 5.22 30.00
CA GLU A 24 -11.66 6.64 29.77
C GLU A 24 -11.14 7.07 28.38
N SER A 25 -11.70 6.57 27.29
CA SER A 25 -11.51 7.14 25.96
C SER A 25 -12.81 7.73 25.46
N ALA A 26 -12.75 8.96 24.93
CA ALA A 26 -13.89 9.81 24.58
C ALA A 26 -14.77 9.28 23.42
N LEU A 27 -14.58 8.04 22.97
CA LEU A 27 -15.29 7.44 21.83
C LEU A 27 -15.93 6.11 22.25
N PRO A 28 -17.18 5.83 21.83
CA PRO A 28 -17.83 4.54 22.09
C PRO A 28 -16.97 3.40 21.56
N THR A 29 -16.62 2.47 22.44
CA THR A 29 -15.77 1.32 22.07
C THR A 29 -16.60 0.30 21.29
N LEU A 30 -15.95 -0.55 20.50
CA LEU A 30 -16.65 -1.64 19.81
C LEU A 30 -17.35 -2.55 20.84
N TRP A 31 -16.76 -2.70 22.03
CA TRP A 31 -17.30 -3.44 23.15
C TRP A 31 -18.68 -2.92 23.62
N ASP A 32 -18.87 -1.61 23.72
CA ASP A 32 -20.14 -0.99 24.17
C ASP A 32 -21.31 -1.21 23.21
N SER A 33 -20.99 -1.49 21.95
CA SER A 33 -21.97 -1.75 20.90
C SER A 33 -22.42 -3.22 20.83
N LEU A 34 -21.75 -4.13 21.55
CA LEU A 34 -22.04 -5.56 21.52
C LEU A 34 -23.15 -5.94 22.52
N PRO A 35 -24.18 -6.70 22.11
CA PRO A 35 -25.23 -7.15 23.01
C PRO A 35 -24.71 -8.11 24.08
N ALA A 36 -25.11 -7.91 25.33
CA ALA A 36 -24.76 -8.78 26.46
C ALA A 36 -25.93 -8.88 27.46
N ILE A 37 -25.95 -9.96 28.25
CA ILE A 37 -26.95 -10.15 29.32
C ILE A 37 -26.26 -9.93 30.67
N ALA A 38 -26.67 -8.92 31.42
CA ALA A 38 -26.18 -8.65 32.77
C ALA A 38 -27.13 -9.23 33.82
N VAL A 39 -26.58 -9.98 34.78
CA VAL A 39 -27.34 -10.60 35.86
C VAL A 39 -27.32 -9.69 37.09
N VAL A 40 -28.48 -9.21 37.49
CA VAL A 40 -28.65 -8.26 38.60
C VAL A 40 -29.54 -8.87 39.67
N GLY A 41 -29.15 -8.69 40.94
CA GLY A 41 -29.85 -9.31 42.06
C GLY A 41 -29.22 -8.93 43.39
N GLY A 42 -30.05 -8.85 44.43
CA GLY A 42 -29.56 -8.70 45.82
C GLY A 42 -28.62 -9.83 46.24
N GLN A 43 -27.87 -9.62 47.32
CA GLN A 43 -27.11 -10.70 47.94
C GLN A 43 -28.05 -11.86 48.32
N SER A 44 -27.63 -13.09 48.06
CA SER A 44 -28.42 -14.30 48.35
C SER A 44 -29.76 -14.43 47.60
N SER A 45 -30.00 -13.65 46.54
CA SER A 45 -31.18 -13.79 45.67
C SER A 45 -31.16 -15.03 44.77
N GLY A 46 -30.02 -15.76 44.74
CA GLY A 46 -29.87 -16.98 43.94
C GLY A 46 -29.24 -16.79 42.56
N LYS A 47 -28.58 -15.65 42.29
CA LYS A 47 -27.87 -15.37 41.01
C LYS A 47 -26.96 -16.52 40.57
N SER A 48 -25.98 -16.88 41.40
CA SER A 48 -25.02 -17.94 41.10
C SER A 48 -25.72 -19.29 40.91
N SER A 49 -26.78 -19.57 41.67
CA SER A 49 -27.58 -20.80 41.50
C SER A 49 -28.30 -20.83 40.16
N VAL A 50 -28.87 -19.70 39.69
CA VAL A 50 -29.51 -19.62 38.37
C VAL A 50 -28.48 -19.84 37.25
N LEU A 51 -27.31 -19.24 37.35
CA LEU A 51 -26.21 -19.43 36.39
C LEU A 51 -25.74 -20.88 36.34
N GLU A 52 -25.48 -21.51 37.49
CA GLU A 52 -25.10 -22.92 37.57
C GLU A 52 -26.21 -23.84 37.05
N SER A 53 -27.49 -23.53 37.32
CA SER A 53 -28.63 -24.27 36.78
C SER A 53 -28.76 -24.15 35.27
N ILE A 54 -28.45 -22.99 34.67
CA ILE A 54 -28.40 -22.81 33.20
C ILE A 54 -27.24 -23.61 32.59
N VAL A 55 -26.06 -23.60 33.21
CA VAL A 55 -24.88 -24.33 32.72
C VAL A 55 -24.99 -25.83 32.93
N GLY A 56 -25.63 -26.26 34.02
CA GLY A 56 -25.71 -27.68 34.39
C GLY A 56 -24.55 -28.16 35.27
N LYS A 57 -23.71 -27.25 35.80
CA LYS A 57 -22.50 -27.59 36.57
C LYS A 57 -22.27 -26.65 37.74
N ASP A 58 -21.57 -27.16 38.73
CA ASP A 58 -21.08 -26.44 39.91
C ASP A 58 -19.70 -25.84 39.62
N PHE A 59 -19.62 -24.53 39.36
CA PHE A 59 -18.36 -23.87 39.01
C PHE A 59 -18.20 -22.48 39.62
N LEU A 60 -19.25 -21.89 40.21
CA LEU A 60 -19.14 -20.61 40.88
C LEU A 60 -18.73 -20.81 42.34
N PRO A 61 -17.91 -19.90 42.91
CA PRO A 61 -17.58 -19.95 44.33
C PRO A 61 -18.84 -19.81 45.18
N ARG A 62 -18.80 -20.37 46.40
CA ARG A 62 -19.89 -20.30 47.39
C ARG A 62 -19.31 -19.90 48.74
N GLY A 63 -19.98 -19.00 49.47
CA GLY A 63 -19.53 -18.55 50.77
C GLY A 63 -20.50 -17.55 51.42
N SER A 64 -20.26 -17.23 52.68
CA SER A 64 -20.94 -16.14 53.39
C SER A 64 -20.31 -14.78 53.03
N GLY A 65 -21.13 -13.78 52.72
CA GLY A 65 -20.65 -12.45 52.30
C GLY A 65 -20.77 -12.20 50.79
N ILE A 66 -20.01 -11.23 50.27
CA ILE A 66 -19.97 -10.93 48.83
C ILE A 66 -19.12 -12.00 48.14
N VAL A 67 -19.78 -12.91 47.44
CA VAL A 67 -19.13 -14.06 46.79
C VAL A 67 -18.52 -13.65 45.45
N THR A 68 -19.29 -12.96 44.60
CA THR A 68 -18.81 -12.38 43.34
C THR A 68 -18.24 -10.99 43.61
N ARG A 69 -16.90 -10.85 43.66
CA ARG A 69 -16.18 -9.57 43.91
C ARG A 69 -15.67 -8.89 42.63
N ARG A 70 -15.71 -9.59 41.50
CA ARG A 70 -15.35 -9.12 40.17
C ARG A 70 -16.45 -9.54 39.19
N PRO A 71 -16.79 -8.72 38.19
CA PRO A 71 -17.69 -9.16 37.12
C PRO A 71 -17.16 -10.43 36.44
N LEU A 72 -18.01 -11.43 36.20
CA LEU A 72 -17.65 -12.64 35.48
C LEU A 72 -18.35 -12.67 34.14
N VAL A 73 -17.60 -12.50 33.05
CA VAL A 73 -18.08 -12.65 31.68
C VAL A 73 -18.02 -14.14 31.31
N LEU A 74 -19.18 -14.78 31.37
CA LEU A 74 -19.38 -16.20 31.12
C LEU A 74 -19.88 -16.42 29.69
N GLN A 75 -19.05 -17.06 28.86
CA GLN A 75 -19.38 -17.45 27.49
C GLN A 75 -19.69 -18.95 27.44
N LEU A 76 -20.92 -19.30 27.08
CA LEU A 76 -21.36 -20.67 26.89
C LEU A 76 -21.31 -21.02 25.40
N HIS A 77 -20.65 -22.13 25.08
CA HIS A 77 -20.50 -22.66 23.74
C HIS A 77 -21.11 -24.06 23.68
N LYS A 78 -22.13 -24.22 22.86
CA LYS A 78 -22.70 -25.51 22.54
C LYS A 78 -21.75 -26.27 21.61
N ILE A 79 -21.36 -27.48 21.98
CA ILE A 79 -20.57 -28.40 21.13
C ILE A 79 -21.46 -29.59 20.72
N GLU A 80 -21.26 -30.12 19.50
CA GLU A 80 -22.06 -31.25 19.01
C GLU A 80 -21.70 -32.57 19.70
N GLU A 81 -20.40 -32.85 19.83
CA GLU A 81 -19.87 -34.04 20.51
C GLU A 81 -18.56 -33.69 21.24
N GLY A 82 -18.29 -34.38 22.35
CA GLY A 82 -17.02 -34.26 23.07
C GLY A 82 -17.17 -34.11 24.58
N ARG A 83 -16.02 -34.17 25.27
CA ARG A 83 -15.93 -33.98 26.72
C ARG A 83 -16.03 -32.49 27.06
N GLU A 84 -16.86 -32.16 28.04
CA GLU A 84 -17.05 -30.78 28.52
C GLU A 84 -15.74 -30.22 29.09
N TYR A 85 -15.45 -28.95 28.75
CA TYR A 85 -14.26 -28.26 29.25
C TYR A 85 -14.49 -26.75 29.36
N ALA A 86 -13.63 -26.08 30.13
CA ALA A 86 -13.61 -24.64 30.27
C ALA A 86 -12.21 -24.07 29.98
N GLU A 87 -12.16 -22.82 29.51
CA GLU A 87 -10.93 -22.07 29.22
C GLU A 87 -11.07 -20.65 29.76
N PHE A 88 -9.99 -20.15 30.39
CA PHE A 88 -9.91 -18.77 30.88
C PHE A 88 -9.07 -17.92 29.93
N LEU A 89 -9.42 -16.64 29.78
CA LEU A 89 -8.67 -15.72 28.92
C LEU A 89 -7.24 -15.46 29.45
N HIS A 90 -7.06 -15.37 30.77
CA HIS A 90 -5.76 -15.14 31.40
C HIS A 90 -4.84 -16.38 31.42
N GLN A 91 -5.37 -17.57 31.13
CA GLN A 91 -4.61 -18.81 30.97
C GLN A 91 -4.90 -19.45 29.59
N PRO A 92 -4.50 -18.78 28.49
CA PRO A 92 -4.79 -19.28 27.15
C PRO A 92 -4.10 -20.64 26.94
N ARG A 93 -4.81 -21.57 26.27
CA ARG A 93 -4.38 -22.96 25.96
C ARG A 93 -4.45 -23.98 27.11
N LYS A 94 -4.91 -23.61 28.30
CA LYS A 94 -5.17 -24.56 29.39
C LYS A 94 -6.65 -24.91 29.46
N ARG A 95 -6.97 -26.19 29.25
CA ARG A 95 -8.34 -26.72 29.31
C ARG A 95 -8.63 -27.33 30.68
N PHE A 96 -9.66 -26.82 31.34
CA PHE A 96 -10.16 -27.33 32.61
C PHE A 96 -11.30 -28.31 32.34
N THR A 97 -11.12 -29.59 32.68
CA THR A 97 -12.18 -30.61 32.58
C THR A 97 -12.87 -30.88 33.91
N ASP A 98 -12.26 -30.45 35.02
CA ASP A 98 -12.83 -30.48 36.36
C ASP A 98 -13.36 -29.09 36.74
N PHE A 99 -14.68 -28.99 36.94
CA PHE A 99 -15.34 -27.73 37.30
C PHE A 99 -15.09 -27.31 38.75
N ALA A 100 -14.65 -28.22 39.63
CA ALA A 100 -14.15 -27.83 40.95
C ALA A 100 -12.84 -27.04 40.83
N ALA A 101 -11.97 -27.40 39.88
CA ALA A 101 -10.77 -26.62 39.56
C ALA A 101 -11.11 -25.27 38.92
N VAL A 102 -12.16 -25.19 38.08
CA VAL A 102 -12.67 -23.91 37.55
C VAL A 102 -13.13 -23.00 38.69
N ARG A 103 -13.91 -23.52 39.63
CA ARG A 103 -14.35 -22.78 40.82
C ARG A 103 -13.17 -22.23 41.62
N LYS A 104 -12.16 -23.07 41.85
CA LYS A 104 -10.96 -22.67 42.58
C LYS A 104 -10.19 -21.58 41.84
N GLU A 105 -10.02 -21.71 40.53
CA GLU A 105 -9.34 -20.70 39.69
C GLU A 105 -10.08 -19.36 39.70
N ILE A 106 -11.42 -19.33 39.67
CA ILE A 106 -12.18 -18.07 39.79
C ILE A 106 -11.87 -17.39 41.13
N ALA A 107 -11.81 -18.15 42.22
CA ALA A 107 -11.48 -17.62 43.54
C ALA A 107 -10.03 -17.12 43.59
N ASP A 108 -9.08 -17.92 43.11
CA ASP A 108 -7.65 -17.60 43.09
C ASP A 108 -7.36 -16.34 42.24
N GLU A 109 -8.00 -16.21 41.08
CA GLU A 109 -7.89 -15.05 40.18
C GLU A 109 -8.55 -13.79 40.76
N THR A 110 -9.64 -13.97 41.52
CA THR A 110 -10.27 -12.87 42.24
C THR A 110 -9.36 -12.34 43.35
N ASP A 111 -8.78 -13.25 44.14
CA ASP A 111 -7.86 -12.92 45.24
C ASP A 111 -6.54 -12.33 44.76
N ARG A 112 -6.09 -12.69 43.54
CA ARG A 112 -4.88 -12.12 42.93
C ARG A 112 -5.03 -10.63 42.65
N GLU A 113 -6.18 -10.20 42.16
CA GLU A 113 -6.46 -8.81 41.79
C GLU A 113 -6.92 -7.96 42.98
N THR A 114 -7.83 -8.49 43.79
CA THR A 114 -8.46 -7.74 44.91
C THR A 114 -7.70 -7.89 46.24
N GLY A 115 -6.63 -8.69 46.25
CA GLY A 115 -5.97 -9.16 47.47
C GLY A 115 -6.87 -10.11 48.28
N ARG A 116 -6.39 -10.55 49.46
CA ARG A 116 -7.23 -11.28 50.43
C ARG A 116 -8.20 -10.37 51.20
N SER A 117 -8.21 -9.07 50.88
CA SER A 117 -9.18 -8.09 51.36
C SER A 117 -10.55 -8.31 50.72
N LYS A 118 -11.63 -7.97 51.43
CA LYS A 118 -13.03 -8.07 50.93
C LYS A 118 -13.38 -6.96 49.91
N GLN A 119 -12.41 -6.46 49.17
CA GLN A 119 -12.58 -5.39 48.16
C GLN A 119 -13.15 -5.96 46.85
N ILE A 120 -13.73 -5.08 46.04
CA ILE A 120 -14.24 -5.40 44.69
C ILE A 120 -13.32 -4.78 43.63
N SER A 121 -13.35 -5.31 42.41
CA SER A 121 -12.65 -4.71 41.26
C SER A 121 -13.57 -4.70 40.03
N PRO A 122 -13.58 -3.61 39.25
CA PRO A 122 -14.37 -3.52 38.01
C PRO A 122 -13.79 -4.37 36.87
N VAL A 123 -12.55 -4.86 36.99
CA VAL A 123 -11.87 -5.63 35.95
C VAL A 123 -12.50 -7.04 35.84
N PRO A 124 -13.14 -7.39 34.71
CA PRO A 124 -13.86 -8.65 34.57
C PRO A 124 -12.95 -9.89 34.47
N ILE A 125 -13.47 -11.05 34.88
CA ILE A 125 -12.89 -12.37 34.58
C ILE A 125 -13.62 -12.96 33.38
N HIS A 126 -12.88 -13.44 32.37
CA HIS A 126 -13.45 -14.04 31.17
C HIS A 126 -13.32 -15.57 31.21
N LEU A 127 -14.47 -16.26 31.20
CA LEU A 127 -14.57 -17.71 31.26
C LEU A 127 -15.41 -18.24 30.09
N SER A 128 -14.85 -19.18 29.35
CA SER A 128 -15.56 -19.88 28.26
C SER A 128 -15.80 -21.33 28.63
N ILE A 129 -17.06 -21.79 28.57
CA ILE A 129 -17.46 -23.18 28.85
C ILE A 129 -17.99 -23.82 27.57
N TYR A 130 -17.46 -24.98 27.22
CA TYR A 130 -17.83 -25.78 26.07
C TYR A 130 -18.58 -27.04 26.55
N SER A 131 -19.86 -27.18 26.21
CA SER A 131 -20.69 -28.32 26.64
C SER A 131 -21.81 -28.63 25.63
N PRO A 132 -22.19 -29.90 25.44
CA PRO A 132 -23.34 -30.25 24.59
C PRO A 132 -24.69 -29.93 25.26
N ASN A 133 -24.69 -29.70 26.57
CA ASN A 133 -25.89 -29.52 27.39
C ASN A 133 -26.28 -28.04 27.61
N VAL A 134 -25.57 -27.11 26.96
CA VAL A 134 -25.80 -25.66 27.07
C VAL A 134 -26.22 -25.07 25.73
N VAL A 135 -26.78 -23.87 25.78
CA VAL A 135 -27.04 -23.04 24.59
C VAL A 135 -25.89 -22.05 24.40
N ASN A 136 -25.69 -21.58 23.17
CA ASN A 136 -24.78 -20.46 22.93
C ASN A 136 -25.36 -19.22 23.60
N LEU A 137 -24.64 -18.69 24.60
CA LEU A 137 -25.13 -17.59 25.44
C LEU A 137 -23.96 -16.89 26.13
N THR A 138 -24.05 -15.57 26.27
CA THR A 138 -23.07 -14.78 27.03
C THR A 138 -23.76 -14.04 28.15
N LEU A 139 -23.31 -14.30 29.37
CA LEU A 139 -23.86 -13.80 30.63
C LEU A 139 -22.78 -13.07 31.40
N ILE A 140 -23.13 -11.95 32.04
CA ILE A 140 -22.24 -11.20 32.92
C ILE A 140 -22.79 -11.34 34.34
N ASP A 141 -22.12 -12.10 35.19
CA ASP A 141 -22.44 -12.16 36.63
C ASP A 141 -21.85 -10.93 37.31
N LEU A 142 -22.72 -10.14 37.95
CA LEU A 142 -22.32 -8.93 38.67
C LEU A 142 -22.36 -9.16 40.19
N PRO A 143 -21.55 -8.43 40.97
CA PRO A 143 -21.65 -8.45 42.43
C PRO A 143 -23.08 -8.21 42.92
N GLY A 144 -23.47 -8.91 43.98
CA GLY A 144 -24.80 -8.76 44.54
C GLY A 144 -24.99 -7.43 45.25
N LEU A 145 -26.13 -6.77 45.02
CA LEU A 145 -26.48 -5.55 45.73
C LEU A 145 -26.58 -5.84 47.23
N THR A 146 -25.90 -5.04 48.05
CA THR A 146 -25.88 -5.16 49.52
C THR A 146 -26.39 -3.85 50.11
N LYS A 147 -27.02 -3.91 51.30
CA LYS A 147 -27.55 -2.73 51.99
C LYS A 147 -26.66 -2.20 53.10
N VAL A 148 -25.69 -3.00 53.56
CA VAL A 148 -24.84 -2.72 54.73
C VAL A 148 -23.43 -3.25 54.49
N ALA A 149 -22.41 -2.45 54.80
CA ALA A 149 -21.02 -2.91 54.79
C ALA A 149 -20.75 -3.85 55.96
N VAL A 150 -20.13 -5.01 55.69
CA VAL A 150 -19.75 -5.99 56.73
C VAL A 150 -18.33 -5.68 57.23
N GLU A 151 -17.96 -6.06 58.45
CA GLU A 151 -16.62 -5.85 59.02
C GLU A 151 -15.49 -6.23 58.04
N GLY A 152 -14.60 -5.27 57.78
CA GLY A 152 -13.48 -5.36 56.84
C GLY A 152 -13.76 -4.88 55.41
N GLN A 153 -14.95 -4.33 55.13
CA GLN A 153 -15.28 -3.64 53.88
C GLN A 153 -15.28 -2.12 54.05
N PRO A 154 -14.96 -1.33 53.02
CA PRO A 154 -15.07 0.12 53.10
C PRO A 154 -16.54 0.57 53.15
N ASP A 155 -16.82 1.71 53.80
CA ASP A 155 -18.19 2.27 53.88
C ASP A 155 -18.77 2.61 52.49
N SER A 156 -17.90 2.85 51.49
CA SER A 156 -18.28 3.12 50.10
C SER A 156 -18.76 1.88 49.33
N ILE A 157 -18.58 0.66 49.85
CA ILE A 157 -18.76 -0.58 49.10
C ILE A 157 -20.15 -0.73 48.47
N VAL A 158 -21.19 -0.23 49.16
CA VAL A 158 -22.58 -0.27 48.67
C VAL A 158 -22.68 0.56 47.39
N GLN A 159 -22.17 1.80 47.43
CA GLN A 159 -22.19 2.70 46.29
C GLN A 159 -21.27 2.20 45.17
N ASP A 160 -20.11 1.63 45.50
CA ASP A 160 -19.17 1.11 44.52
C ASP A 160 -19.76 -0.07 43.73
N ILE A 161 -20.49 -0.97 44.40
CA ILE A 161 -21.22 -2.06 43.76
C ILE A 161 -22.35 -1.52 42.88
N GLU A 162 -23.10 -0.54 43.38
CA GLU A 162 -24.20 0.06 42.62
C GLU A 162 -23.71 0.76 41.36
N ASN A 163 -22.63 1.54 41.46
CA ASN A 163 -21.96 2.20 40.34
C ASN A 163 -21.41 1.17 39.34
N MET A 164 -20.80 0.09 39.83
CA MET A 164 -20.32 -1.00 38.98
C MET A 164 -21.47 -1.69 38.26
N VAL A 165 -22.61 -1.96 38.92
CA VAL A 165 -23.76 -2.54 38.23
C VAL A 165 -24.30 -1.57 37.17
N ARG A 166 -24.46 -0.28 37.51
CA ARG A 166 -24.92 0.78 36.58
C ARG A 166 -24.07 0.86 35.33
N SER A 167 -22.75 0.79 35.45
CA SER A 167 -21.85 0.89 34.28
C SER A 167 -22.09 -0.20 33.23
N TYR A 168 -22.65 -1.36 33.61
CA TYR A 168 -23.07 -2.40 32.67
C TYR A 168 -24.52 -2.21 32.18
N ILE A 169 -25.47 -1.92 33.07
CA ILE A 169 -26.90 -1.91 32.74
C ILE A 169 -27.41 -0.61 32.10
N GLU A 170 -26.69 0.51 32.23
CA GLU A 170 -27.01 1.76 31.54
C GLU A 170 -26.82 1.66 30.02
N LYS A 171 -25.98 0.71 29.57
CA LYS A 171 -25.72 0.48 28.15
C LYS A 171 -27.02 0.04 27.46
N PRO A 172 -27.45 0.72 26.37
CA PRO A 172 -28.75 0.46 25.72
C PRO A 172 -28.83 -0.93 25.07
N ASN A 173 -27.68 -1.55 24.78
CA ASN A 173 -27.60 -2.90 24.20
C ASN A 173 -27.49 -4.02 25.25
N CYS A 174 -27.54 -3.67 26.54
CA CYS A 174 -27.51 -4.65 27.63
C CYS A 174 -28.93 -5.14 27.96
N ILE A 175 -29.11 -6.46 27.93
CA ILE A 175 -30.31 -7.14 28.43
C ILE A 175 -30.13 -7.34 29.93
N ILE A 176 -31.12 -6.93 30.73
CA ILE A 176 -31.05 -7.03 32.19
C ILE A 176 -31.80 -8.27 32.64
N LEU A 177 -31.12 -9.16 33.37
CA LEU A 177 -31.73 -10.31 34.03
C LEU A 177 -31.89 -10.00 35.53
N ALA A 178 -33.09 -9.55 35.91
CA ALA A 178 -33.42 -9.13 37.27
C ALA A 178 -33.90 -10.33 38.12
N ILE A 179 -33.03 -10.81 39.00
CA ILE A 179 -33.27 -11.99 39.85
C ILE A 179 -33.77 -11.56 41.23
N SER A 180 -35.01 -11.94 41.56
CA SER A 180 -35.67 -11.67 42.84
C SER A 180 -36.12 -12.97 43.52
N PRO A 181 -35.98 -13.11 44.84
CA PRO A 181 -36.52 -14.26 45.56
C PRO A 181 -38.04 -14.10 45.77
N ALA A 182 -38.80 -15.19 45.63
CA ALA A 182 -40.26 -15.20 45.73
C ALA A 182 -40.78 -15.17 47.19
N ASN A 183 -39.93 -15.53 48.16
CA ASN A 183 -40.25 -15.49 49.58
C ASN A 183 -40.08 -14.09 50.22
N GLN A 184 -39.89 -13.05 49.40
CA GLN A 184 -39.80 -11.65 49.83
C GLN A 184 -40.72 -10.81 48.94
N ASP A 185 -41.18 -9.67 49.47
CA ASP A 185 -42.01 -8.76 48.70
C ASP A 185 -41.20 -8.16 47.53
N LEU A 186 -41.75 -8.31 46.32
CA LEU A 186 -41.15 -7.82 45.09
C LEU A 186 -40.94 -6.31 45.09
N ALA A 187 -41.80 -5.55 45.78
CA ALA A 187 -41.69 -4.10 45.90
C ALA A 187 -40.38 -3.65 46.58
N THR A 188 -39.74 -4.54 47.35
CA THR A 188 -38.47 -4.29 48.05
C THR A 188 -37.24 -4.80 47.29
N SER A 189 -37.42 -5.32 46.07
CA SER A 189 -36.33 -5.88 45.27
C SER A 189 -35.41 -4.80 44.72
N ASP A 190 -34.15 -4.82 45.18
CA ASP A 190 -33.10 -3.92 44.69
C ASP A 190 -32.82 -4.14 43.19
N ALA A 191 -33.02 -5.36 42.69
CA ALA A 191 -32.84 -5.70 41.28
C ALA A 191 -33.86 -4.97 40.39
N ILE A 192 -35.12 -4.92 40.81
CA ILE A 192 -36.18 -4.25 40.07
C ILE A 192 -36.06 -2.73 40.19
N LYS A 193 -35.69 -2.23 41.37
CA LYS A 193 -35.42 -0.80 41.58
C LYS A 193 -34.37 -0.28 40.59
N ILE A 194 -33.18 -0.88 40.59
CA ILE A 194 -32.07 -0.41 39.74
C ILE A 194 -32.36 -0.64 38.24
N SER A 195 -33.06 -1.72 37.89
CA SER A 195 -33.45 -1.97 36.48
C SER A 195 -34.44 -0.92 35.98
N ARG A 196 -35.38 -0.47 36.81
CA ARG A 196 -36.39 0.53 36.44
C ARG A 196 -35.81 1.93 36.26
N GLU A 197 -34.74 2.26 36.99
CA GLU A 197 -34.02 3.53 36.82
C GLU A 197 -33.42 3.65 35.40
N VAL A 198 -32.92 2.54 34.83
CA VAL A 198 -32.26 2.51 33.51
C VAL A 198 -33.12 1.96 32.36
N ASP A 199 -34.23 1.29 32.69
CA ASP A 199 -35.24 0.75 31.76
C ASP A 199 -36.66 0.96 32.31
N PRO A 200 -37.19 2.20 32.34
CA PRO A 200 -38.48 2.49 32.95
C PRO A 200 -39.68 1.78 32.30
N LYS A 201 -39.54 1.41 31.02
CA LYS A 201 -40.58 0.73 30.24
C LYS A 201 -40.47 -0.80 30.29
N GLY A 202 -39.37 -1.34 30.83
CA GLY A 202 -39.10 -2.77 30.90
C GLY A 202 -38.90 -3.42 29.52
N GLU A 203 -38.38 -2.67 28.54
CA GLU A 203 -38.21 -3.11 27.14
C GLU A 203 -37.04 -4.08 26.93
N ARG A 204 -36.11 -4.17 27.90
CA ARG A 204 -34.91 -5.02 27.86
C ARG A 204 -34.65 -5.76 29.18
N THR A 205 -35.65 -5.84 30.05
CA THR A 205 -35.56 -6.44 31.39
C THR A 205 -36.36 -7.73 31.50
N PHE A 206 -35.69 -8.83 31.85
CA PHE A 206 -36.29 -10.13 32.17
C PHE A 206 -36.38 -10.30 33.69
N GLY A 207 -37.58 -10.60 34.19
CA GLY A 207 -37.80 -10.93 35.59
C GLY A 207 -37.62 -12.43 35.86
N VAL A 208 -36.79 -12.78 36.83
CA VAL A 208 -36.62 -14.18 37.29
C VAL A 208 -36.97 -14.27 38.77
N LEU A 209 -37.91 -15.16 39.09
CA LEU A 209 -38.28 -15.48 40.46
C LEU A 209 -37.60 -16.77 40.91
N THR A 210 -36.82 -16.68 41.98
CA THR A 210 -36.18 -17.85 42.61
C THR A 210 -36.84 -18.19 43.93
N LYS A 211 -36.54 -19.35 44.53
CA LYS A 211 -37.04 -19.74 45.87
C LYS A 211 -38.57 -19.81 45.99
N ILE A 212 -39.25 -20.12 44.89
CA ILE A 212 -40.72 -20.27 44.85
C ILE A 212 -41.16 -21.45 45.74
N ASP A 213 -40.32 -22.47 45.86
CA ASP A 213 -40.49 -23.62 46.75
C ASP A 213 -40.41 -23.28 48.24
N LEU A 214 -39.91 -22.10 48.60
CA LEU A 214 -39.73 -21.64 49.98
C LEU A 214 -40.75 -20.56 50.40
N MET A 215 -41.83 -20.40 49.63
CA MET A 215 -42.91 -19.48 49.99
C MET A 215 -43.74 -20.00 51.16
N ASP A 216 -44.36 -19.07 51.90
CA ASP A 216 -45.21 -19.40 53.03
C ASP A 216 -46.43 -20.21 52.57
N LYS A 217 -46.80 -21.25 53.33
CA LYS A 217 -47.94 -22.11 52.98
C LYS A 217 -49.22 -21.27 52.89
N GLY A 218 -49.91 -21.36 51.76
CA GLY A 218 -51.11 -20.58 51.47
C GLY A 218 -50.85 -19.29 50.68
N THR A 219 -49.60 -19.01 50.32
CA THR A 219 -49.22 -17.96 49.36
C THR A 219 -48.71 -18.58 48.07
N ASP A 220 -48.87 -17.88 46.96
CA ASP A 220 -48.34 -18.28 45.65
C ASP A 220 -47.77 -17.06 44.91
N ALA A 221 -47.13 -17.32 43.76
CA ALA A 221 -46.47 -16.30 42.94
C ALA A 221 -47.13 -16.16 41.57
N VAL A 222 -48.35 -16.68 41.38
CA VAL A 222 -49.01 -16.75 40.07
C VAL A 222 -49.21 -15.34 39.51
N ASP A 223 -49.67 -14.39 40.32
CA ASP A 223 -49.88 -13.01 39.88
C ASP A 223 -48.58 -12.31 39.44
N ILE A 224 -47.43 -12.66 40.02
CA ILE A 224 -46.14 -12.13 39.57
C ILE A 224 -45.71 -12.83 38.28
N LEU A 225 -45.80 -14.16 38.22
CA LEU A 225 -45.40 -14.97 37.06
C LEU A 225 -46.23 -14.66 35.80
N GLU A 226 -47.51 -14.33 35.97
CA GLU A 226 -48.41 -13.89 34.89
C GLU A 226 -48.24 -12.40 34.54
N GLY A 227 -47.41 -11.67 35.29
CA GLY A 227 -47.14 -10.24 35.07
C GLY A 227 -48.29 -9.31 35.47
N LYS A 228 -49.23 -9.79 36.29
CA LYS A 228 -50.36 -9.01 36.84
C LYS A 228 -49.91 -8.09 37.97
N ALA A 229 -49.09 -8.60 38.88
CA ALA A 229 -48.57 -7.83 40.03
C ALA A 229 -47.49 -6.82 39.61
N TYR A 230 -46.59 -7.20 38.69
CA TYR A 230 -45.58 -6.31 38.13
C TYR A 230 -45.38 -6.60 36.64
N ARG A 231 -45.80 -5.65 35.79
CA ARG A 231 -45.79 -5.84 34.34
C ARG A 231 -44.43 -5.47 33.74
N LEU A 232 -43.80 -6.44 33.09
CA LEU A 232 -42.64 -6.28 32.21
C LEU A 232 -43.05 -6.57 30.76
N GLN A 233 -42.25 -6.13 29.77
CA GLN A 233 -42.50 -6.49 28.36
C GLN A 233 -42.17 -7.96 28.08
N PHE A 234 -41.26 -8.55 28.88
CA PHE A 234 -40.95 -9.97 28.86
C PHE A 234 -41.62 -10.71 30.03
N PRO A 235 -42.01 -11.99 29.85
CA PRO A 235 -42.64 -12.76 30.89
C PRO A 235 -41.70 -13.01 32.06
N TRP A 236 -42.28 -13.08 33.27
CA TRP A 236 -41.58 -13.55 34.46
C TRP A 236 -41.35 -15.06 34.38
N ILE A 237 -40.15 -15.51 34.78
CA ILE A 237 -39.79 -16.92 34.76
C ILE A 237 -39.42 -17.39 36.17
N GLY A 238 -40.15 -18.38 36.65
CA GLY A 238 -39.88 -19.05 37.92
C GLY A 238 -38.80 -20.11 37.78
N VAL A 239 -37.88 -20.16 38.74
CA VAL A 239 -36.77 -21.12 38.79
C VAL A 239 -36.68 -21.72 40.20
N VAL A 240 -36.64 -23.04 40.27
CA VAL A 240 -36.44 -23.79 41.52
C VAL A 240 -35.02 -24.35 41.51
N ASN A 241 -34.20 -23.87 42.45
CA ASN A 241 -32.80 -24.23 42.56
C ASN A 241 -32.60 -25.29 43.66
N ARG A 242 -31.42 -25.90 43.71
CA ARG A 242 -31.02 -26.78 44.82
C ARG A 242 -31.02 -26.03 46.15
N SER A 243 -31.58 -26.66 47.19
CA SER A 243 -31.46 -26.18 48.56
C SER A 243 -30.03 -26.30 49.09
N GLN A 244 -29.70 -25.60 50.18
CA GLN A 244 -28.39 -25.74 50.81
C GLN A 244 -28.12 -27.19 51.25
N ALA A 245 -29.15 -27.93 51.67
CA ALA A 245 -29.04 -29.34 52.01
C ALA A 245 -28.69 -30.20 50.78
N ASP A 246 -29.28 -29.90 49.62
CA ASP A 246 -28.98 -30.59 48.36
C ASP A 246 -27.56 -30.31 47.86
N ILE A 247 -27.09 -29.08 48.04
CA ILE A 247 -25.71 -28.69 47.72
C ILE A 247 -24.72 -29.44 48.61
N ASN A 248 -24.99 -29.50 49.92
CA ASN A 248 -24.14 -30.24 50.86
C ASN A 248 -24.13 -31.75 50.55
N LYS A 249 -25.24 -32.30 50.06
CA LYS A 249 -25.37 -33.69 49.59
C LYS A 249 -24.82 -33.90 48.17
N SER A 250 -24.27 -32.86 47.54
CA SER A 250 -23.76 -32.90 46.15
C SER A 250 -24.77 -33.51 45.16
N VAL A 251 -26.05 -33.18 45.30
CA VAL A 251 -27.09 -33.65 44.39
C VAL A 251 -26.77 -33.18 42.97
N ASP A 252 -26.76 -34.13 42.03
CA ASP A 252 -26.44 -33.85 40.63
C ASP A 252 -27.41 -32.84 39.99
N MET A 253 -26.89 -32.01 39.09
CA MET A 253 -27.64 -30.93 38.47
C MET A 253 -28.73 -31.44 37.53
N ILE A 254 -28.54 -32.60 36.90
CA ILE A 254 -29.57 -33.24 36.07
C ILE A 254 -30.75 -33.68 36.93
N ALA A 255 -30.48 -34.22 38.12
CA ALA A 255 -31.51 -34.55 39.10
C ALA A 255 -32.22 -33.29 39.64
N ALA A 256 -31.49 -32.19 39.83
CA ALA A 256 -32.09 -30.91 40.23
C ALA A 256 -33.06 -30.34 39.17
N ARG A 257 -32.66 -30.32 37.89
CA ARG A 257 -33.54 -29.88 36.78
C ARG A 257 -34.77 -30.75 36.63
N ARG A 258 -34.65 -32.07 36.88
CA ARG A 258 -35.80 -32.98 36.86
C ARG A 258 -36.78 -32.65 37.98
N ARG A 259 -36.29 -32.44 39.21
CA ARG A 259 -37.11 -32.01 40.35
C ARG A 259 -37.77 -30.66 40.11
N GLU A 260 -37.07 -29.71 39.49
CA GLU A 260 -37.66 -28.42 39.08
C GLU A 260 -38.86 -28.63 38.14
N ARG A 261 -38.69 -29.47 37.11
CA ARG A 261 -39.78 -29.78 36.16
C ARG A 261 -40.96 -30.49 36.84
N GLU A 262 -40.66 -31.44 37.73
CA GLU A 262 -41.66 -32.14 38.53
C GLU A 262 -42.41 -31.17 39.46
N TYR A 263 -41.72 -30.24 40.11
CA TYR A 263 -42.33 -29.22 40.97
C TYR A 263 -43.37 -28.39 40.21
N PHE A 264 -43.01 -27.82 39.07
CA PHE A 264 -43.96 -27.03 38.27
C PHE A 264 -45.10 -27.87 37.67
N SER A 265 -44.87 -29.16 37.42
CA SER A 265 -45.88 -30.05 36.83
C SER A 265 -46.86 -30.64 37.87
N SER A 266 -46.39 -30.81 39.12
CA SER A 266 -47.14 -31.43 40.22
C SER A 266 -47.86 -30.42 41.12
N THR A 267 -47.36 -29.17 41.20
CA THR A 267 -47.96 -28.11 42.02
C THR A 267 -49.22 -27.55 41.33
N PRO A 268 -50.43 -27.68 41.93
CA PRO A 268 -51.69 -27.27 41.31
C PRO A 268 -51.70 -25.83 40.80
N GLU A 269 -51.13 -24.90 41.57
CA GLU A 269 -51.12 -23.45 41.33
C GLU A 269 -50.25 -23.06 40.13
N TYR A 270 -49.20 -23.83 39.80
CA TYR A 270 -48.25 -23.51 38.73
C TYR A 270 -48.37 -24.43 37.50
N LYS A 271 -49.23 -25.45 37.56
CA LYS A 271 -49.34 -26.50 36.53
C LYS A 271 -49.65 -25.94 35.13
N HIS A 272 -50.47 -24.90 35.03
CA HIS A 272 -50.78 -24.25 33.74
C HIS A 272 -49.59 -23.46 33.17
N LEU A 273 -48.65 -23.04 34.02
CA LEU A 273 -47.45 -22.30 33.65
C LEU A 273 -46.23 -23.20 33.41
N ALA A 274 -46.29 -24.50 33.74
CA ALA A 274 -45.15 -25.41 33.74
C ALA A 274 -44.32 -25.42 32.44
N SER A 275 -44.95 -25.21 31.28
CA SER A 275 -44.27 -25.14 29.97
C SER A 275 -43.39 -23.89 29.76
N ARG A 276 -43.56 -22.86 30.60
CA ARG A 276 -42.88 -21.56 30.54
C ARG A 276 -42.02 -21.27 31.78
N MET A 277 -41.78 -22.29 32.59
CA MET A 277 -41.01 -22.17 33.83
C MET A 277 -39.76 -23.04 33.80
N GLY A 278 -38.82 -22.73 34.68
CA GLY A 278 -37.61 -23.49 34.91
C GLY A 278 -36.36 -22.96 34.19
N SER A 279 -35.21 -23.41 34.70
CA SER A 279 -33.87 -22.98 34.26
C SER A 279 -33.56 -23.28 32.79
N GLU A 280 -34.02 -24.43 32.27
CA GLU A 280 -33.83 -24.80 30.86
C GLU A 280 -34.65 -23.92 29.90
N TYR A 281 -35.88 -23.56 30.30
CA TYR A 281 -36.71 -22.64 29.52
C TYR A 281 -36.10 -21.25 29.50
N LEU A 282 -35.64 -20.76 30.67
CA LEU A 282 -34.94 -19.48 30.81
C LEU A 282 -33.74 -19.39 29.86
N GLY A 283 -32.85 -20.40 29.85
CA GLY A 283 -31.69 -20.42 28.97
C GLY A 283 -32.07 -20.33 27.48
N LYS A 284 -33.10 -21.07 27.05
CA LYS A 284 -33.60 -21.04 25.66
C LYS A 284 -34.19 -19.69 25.27
N VAL A 285 -34.98 -19.08 26.15
CA VAL A 285 -35.59 -17.76 25.92
C VAL A 285 -34.51 -16.68 25.81
N LEU A 286 -33.54 -16.68 26.73
CA LEU A 286 -32.44 -15.72 26.72
C LEU A 286 -31.57 -15.86 25.45
N SER A 287 -31.25 -17.09 25.04
CA SER A 287 -30.47 -17.32 23.81
C SER A 287 -31.22 -16.85 22.56
N LYS A 288 -32.51 -17.16 22.42
CA LYS A 288 -33.33 -16.72 21.29
C LYS A 288 -33.48 -15.20 21.24
N HIS A 289 -33.69 -14.57 22.40
CA HIS A 289 -33.82 -13.13 22.48
C HIS A 289 -32.50 -12.42 22.16
N LEU A 290 -31.38 -12.90 22.74
CA LEU A 290 -30.04 -12.40 22.43
C LEU A 290 -29.75 -12.49 20.93
N GLU A 291 -30.09 -13.60 20.27
CA GLU A 291 -29.92 -13.75 18.82
C GLU A 291 -30.71 -12.69 18.02
N THR A 292 -31.95 -12.39 18.44
CA THR A 292 -32.80 -11.39 17.79
C THR A 292 -32.23 -9.99 17.94
N VAL A 293 -31.75 -9.66 19.15
CA VAL A 293 -31.08 -8.39 19.42
C VAL A 293 -29.80 -8.27 18.59
N ILE A 294 -28.96 -9.31 18.55
CA ILE A 294 -27.74 -9.34 17.72
C ILE A 294 -28.08 -9.09 16.24
N LYS A 295 -29.07 -9.81 15.69
CA LYS A 295 -29.50 -9.63 14.29
C LYS A 295 -29.92 -8.20 13.98
N SER A 296 -30.71 -7.59 14.87
CA SER A 296 -31.19 -6.22 14.68
C SER A 296 -30.08 -5.16 14.75
N ARG A 297 -28.98 -5.45 15.45
CA ARG A 297 -27.89 -4.49 15.72
C ARG A 297 -26.68 -4.65 14.80
N ILE A 298 -26.49 -5.80 14.16
CA ILE A 298 -25.36 -6.05 13.23
C ILE A 298 -25.18 -4.94 12.18
N PRO A 299 -26.23 -4.44 11.49
CA PRO A 299 -26.04 -3.37 10.50
C PRO A 299 -25.47 -2.08 11.12
N GLY A 300 -25.90 -1.74 12.34
CA GLY A 300 -25.37 -0.60 13.09
C GLY A 300 -23.91 -0.80 13.49
N ILE A 301 -23.55 -2.01 13.94
CA ILE A 301 -22.17 -2.38 14.29
C ILE A 301 -21.26 -2.33 13.06
N GLN A 302 -21.73 -2.84 11.91
CA GLN A 302 -20.98 -2.82 10.66
C GLN A 302 -20.73 -1.38 10.17
N SER A 303 -21.73 -0.51 10.29
CA SER A 303 -21.60 0.93 9.99
C SER A 303 -20.59 1.61 10.91
N LEU A 304 -20.66 1.35 12.23
CA LEU A 304 -19.70 1.88 13.20
C LEU A 304 -18.27 1.42 12.90
N ILE A 305 -18.06 0.14 12.60
CA ILE A 305 -16.74 -0.41 12.25
C ILE A 305 -16.22 0.25 10.98
N SER A 306 -17.04 0.33 9.93
CA SER A 306 -16.63 0.91 8.64
C SER A 306 -16.27 2.39 8.77
N LYS A 307 -17.06 3.15 9.55
CA LYS A 307 -16.78 4.55 9.86
C LYS A 307 -15.46 4.69 10.63
N THR A 308 -15.27 3.88 11.67
CA THR A 308 -14.06 3.95 12.51
C THR A 308 -12.81 3.54 11.71
N ILE A 309 -12.91 2.55 10.81
CA ILE A 309 -11.82 2.17 9.89
C ILE A 309 -11.42 3.38 9.04
N ALA A 310 -12.39 4.06 8.42
CA ALA A 310 -12.11 5.23 7.59
C ALA A 310 -11.44 6.37 8.38
N GLU A 311 -11.89 6.62 9.61
CA GLU A 311 -11.28 7.62 10.52
C GLU A 311 -9.84 7.25 10.88
N LEU A 312 -9.58 5.99 11.24
CA LEU A 312 -8.24 5.49 11.57
C LEU A 312 -7.29 5.52 10.36
N GLU A 313 -7.77 5.14 9.17
CA GLU A 313 -7.00 5.20 7.93
C GLU A 313 -6.66 6.64 7.53
N SER A 314 -7.60 7.58 7.70
CA SER A 314 -7.35 9.00 7.46
C SER A 314 -6.30 9.55 8.43
N GLU A 315 -6.38 9.20 9.71
CA GLU A 315 -5.40 9.63 10.71
C GLU A 315 -4.02 9.03 10.46
N LEU A 316 -3.93 7.74 10.12
CA LEU A 316 -2.67 7.09 9.74
C LEU A 316 -2.06 7.71 8.49
N THR A 317 -2.88 8.06 7.50
CA THR A 317 -2.42 8.77 6.29
C THR A 317 -1.81 10.12 6.64
N ARG A 318 -2.43 10.87 7.57
CA ARG A 318 -1.92 12.16 8.05
C ARG A 318 -0.61 12.02 8.84
N LEU A 319 -0.46 10.95 9.62
CA LEU A 319 0.78 10.68 10.36
C LEU A 319 1.89 10.15 9.45
N GLY A 320 1.60 9.77 8.21
CA GLY A 320 2.59 9.25 7.26
C GLY A 320 2.90 7.76 7.46
N LYS A 321 3.73 7.23 6.57
CA LYS A 321 4.04 5.78 6.50
C LYS A 321 4.98 5.35 7.64
N PRO A 322 4.89 4.09 8.11
CA PRO A 322 5.87 3.55 9.05
C PRO A 322 7.26 3.49 8.41
N ILE A 323 8.29 3.81 9.19
CA ILE A 323 9.68 3.73 8.76
C ILE A 323 10.06 2.25 8.64
N ALA A 324 10.62 1.86 7.50
CA ALA A 324 11.09 0.49 7.30
C ALA A 324 12.22 0.15 8.28
N ALA A 325 12.27 -1.11 8.76
CA ALA A 325 13.27 -1.53 9.73
C ALA A 325 14.68 -1.64 9.12
N ASP A 326 14.76 -1.94 7.83
CA ASP A 326 15.99 -2.19 7.09
C ASP A 326 16.53 -0.98 6.31
N ALA A 327 17.80 -1.08 5.91
CA ALA A 327 18.50 0.03 5.25
C ALA A 327 17.90 0.37 3.88
N GLY A 328 17.41 -0.64 3.14
CA GLY A 328 16.84 -0.46 1.81
C GLY A 328 15.53 0.31 1.85
N GLY A 329 14.63 -0.06 2.76
CA GLY A 329 13.38 0.67 2.95
C GLY A 329 13.59 2.09 3.46
N LYS A 330 14.56 2.32 4.36
CA LYS A 330 14.94 3.68 4.81
C LYS A 330 15.51 4.51 3.67
N LEU A 331 16.40 3.93 2.86
CA LEU A 331 16.97 4.58 1.69
C LEU A 331 15.89 4.97 0.68
N TYR A 332 14.97 4.05 0.37
CA TYR A 332 13.84 4.32 -0.52
C TYR A 332 12.97 5.46 -0.01
N MET A 333 12.64 5.46 1.28
CA MET A 333 11.85 6.53 1.89
C MET A 333 12.56 7.89 1.78
N ILE A 334 13.85 7.96 2.09
CA ILE A 334 14.64 9.19 1.95
C ILE A 334 14.66 9.67 0.49
N MET A 335 14.88 8.76 -0.47
CA MET A 335 14.89 9.10 -1.89
C MET A 335 13.54 9.61 -2.38
N GLU A 336 12.44 9.03 -1.90
CA GLU A 336 11.09 9.47 -2.26
C GLU A 336 10.79 10.88 -1.76
N ILE A 337 11.15 11.17 -0.51
CA ILE A 337 11.04 12.52 0.06
C ILE A 337 11.90 13.52 -0.75
N CYS A 338 13.11 13.12 -1.14
CA CYS A 338 13.97 13.95 -1.98
C CYS A 338 13.38 14.20 -3.38
N ARG A 339 12.66 13.23 -3.97
CA ARG A 339 11.96 13.42 -5.25
C ARG A 339 10.84 14.45 -5.14
N ILE A 340 10.06 14.41 -4.05
CA ILE A 340 8.98 15.40 -3.82
C ILE A 340 9.58 16.80 -3.69
N PHE A 341 10.67 16.94 -2.93
CA PHE A 341 11.41 18.20 -2.84
C PHE A 341 11.94 18.67 -4.21
N ASP A 342 12.59 17.78 -4.98
CA ASP A 342 13.15 18.10 -6.29
C ASP A 342 12.06 18.52 -7.29
N GLN A 343 10.88 17.88 -7.23
CA GLN A 343 9.71 18.26 -8.02
C GLN A 343 9.19 19.65 -7.63
N ASN A 344 9.04 19.94 -6.33
CA ASN A 344 8.63 21.27 -5.85
C ASN A 344 9.63 22.36 -6.29
N TYR A 345 10.93 22.09 -6.20
CA TYR A 345 11.98 23.00 -6.65
C TYR A 345 11.89 23.28 -8.16
N LYS A 346 11.70 22.24 -8.98
CA LYS A 346 11.52 22.36 -10.44
C LYS A 346 10.29 23.19 -10.79
N GLU A 347 9.19 23.01 -10.07
CA GLU A 347 7.96 23.80 -10.27
C GLU A 347 8.17 25.30 -9.97
N HIS A 348 8.91 25.64 -8.92
CA HIS A 348 9.31 27.03 -8.66
C HIS A 348 10.22 27.60 -9.74
N LEU A 349 11.15 26.79 -10.25
CA LEU A 349 12.11 27.20 -11.26
C LEU A 349 11.45 27.42 -12.63
N ASP A 350 10.50 26.56 -13.00
CA ASP A 350 9.76 26.62 -14.27
C ASP A 350 8.63 27.65 -14.27
N GLY A 351 8.36 28.29 -13.13
CA GLY A 351 7.31 29.31 -13.00
C GLY A 351 5.90 28.75 -12.84
N VAL A 352 5.75 27.44 -12.62
CA VAL A 352 4.47 26.84 -12.17
C VAL A 352 4.12 27.35 -10.77
N ARG A 353 5.16 27.54 -9.94
CA ARG A 353 5.08 28.24 -8.65
C ARG A 353 5.90 29.54 -8.71
N PRO A 354 5.55 30.55 -7.91
CA PRO A 354 6.23 31.85 -7.95
C PRO A 354 7.68 31.76 -7.46
N GLY A 355 8.59 32.46 -8.13
CA GLY A 355 9.99 32.57 -7.71
C GLY A 355 10.99 32.60 -8.87
N GLY A 356 10.91 31.63 -9.81
CA GLY A 356 11.84 31.52 -10.94
C GLY A 356 11.76 32.69 -11.92
N ASP A 357 10.60 33.34 -12.00
CA ASP A 357 10.34 34.55 -12.79
C ASP A 357 11.28 35.71 -12.44
N LYS A 358 11.72 35.80 -11.18
CA LYS A 358 12.67 36.83 -10.71
C LYS A 358 14.03 36.77 -11.43
N ILE A 359 14.41 35.62 -11.98
CA ILE A 359 15.67 35.46 -12.71
C ILE A 359 15.65 36.31 -13.99
N TYR A 360 14.51 36.44 -14.66
CA TYR A 360 14.38 37.31 -15.84
C TYR A 360 14.66 38.77 -15.50
N ASN A 361 14.26 39.24 -14.32
CA ASN A 361 14.56 40.61 -13.88
C ASN A 361 16.07 40.88 -13.76
N VAL A 362 16.87 39.88 -13.40
CA VAL A 362 18.33 40.02 -13.36
C VAL A 362 18.88 40.27 -14.78
N PHE A 363 18.38 39.52 -15.76
CA PHE A 363 18.87 39.58 -17.14
C PHE A 363 18.32 40.76 -17.94
N ASP A 364 17.04 41.08 -17.77
CA ASP A 364 16.36 42.10 -18.57
C ASP A 364 16.56 43.52 -18.02
N ASN A 365 16.74 43.66 -16.70
CA ASN A 365 16.79 44.96 -16.03
C ASN A 365 18.14 45.21 -15.32
N GLN A 366 18.57 44.32 -14.43
CA GLN A 366 19.73 44.58 -13.56
C GLN A 366 21.06 44.62 -14.33
N LEU A 367 21.36 43.57 -15.11
CA LEU A 367 22.59 43.49 -15.91
C LEU A 367 22.69 44.65 -16.93
N PRO A 368 21.64 44.96 -17.71
CA PRO A 368 21.71 46.08 -18.66
C PRO A 368 21.86 47.44 -17.97
N ALA A 369 21.21 47.64 -16.82
CA ALA A 369 21.40 48.85 -16.03
C ALA A 369 22.82 48.97 -15.47
N ALA A 370 23.41 47.85 -15.01
CA ALA A 370 24.79 47.82 -14.53
C ALA A 370 25.80 48.12 -15.64
N MET A 371 25.61 47.56 -16.84
CA MET A 371 26.47 47.85 -18.00
C MET A 371 26.37 49.32 -18.45
N LYS A 372 25.17 49.92 -18.43
CA LYS A 372 24.99 51.36 -18.75
C LYS A 372 25.67 52.30 -17.77
N ARG A 373 25.93 51.87 -16.53
CA ARG A 373 26.61 52.67 -15.50
C ARG A 373 28.13 52.70 -15.69
N LEU A 374 28.69 51.81 -16.50
CA LEU A 374 30.10 51.85 -16.88
C LEU A 374 30.30 53.10 -17.76
N GLN A 375 30.83 54.17 -17.18
CA GLN A 375 31.01 55.46 -17.85
C GLN A 375 32.16 55.39 -18.86
N PHE A 376 31.97 54.67 -19.98
CA PHE A 376 32.98 54.47 -21.01
C PHE A 376 33.49 55.79 -21.60
N ASP A 377 32.63 56.82 -21.69
CA ASP A 377 33.01 58.16 -22.14
C ASP A 377 34.09 58.81 -21.27
N LYS A 378 34.09 58.52 -19.95
CA LYS A 378 35.15 59.01 -19.04
C LYS A 378 36.42 58.19 -19.17
N HIS A 379 36.29 56.88 -19.36
CA HIS A 379 37.44 55.99 -19.61
C HIS A 379 38.13 56.32 -20.95
N LEU A 380 37.38 56.76 -21.94
CA LEU A 380 37.85 57.16 -23.28
C LEU A 380 37.99 58.69 -23.42
N ALA A 381 38.19 59.40 -22.30
CA ALA A 381 38.47 60.83 -22.31
C ALA A 381 39.76 61.13 -23.08
N MET A 382 39.82 62.32 -23.69
CA MET A 382 40.91 62.75 -24.57
C MET A 382 42.31 62.56 -23.97
N ASP A 383 42.47 62.88 -22.68
CA ASP A 383 43.77 62.77 -22.01
C ASP A 383 44.22 61.30 -21.88
N ASN A 384 43.29 60.39 -21.60
CA ASN A 384 43.60 58.97 -21.48
C ASN A 384 43.86 58.33 -22.85
N VAL A 385 43.09 58.72 -23.87
CA VAL A 385 43.32 58.28 -25.26
C VAL A 385 44.69 58.75 -25.74
N ARG A 386 45.04 60.03 -25.53
CA ARG A 386 46.36 60.57 -25.88
C ARG A 386 47.47 59.77 -25.21
N LYS A 387 47.37 59.58 -23.89
CA LYS A 387 48.35 58.84 -23.11
C LYS A 387 48.56 57.42 -23.65
N LEU A 388 47.49 56.64 -23.79
CA LEU A 388 47.58 55.23 -24.18
C LEU A 388 48.02 55.01 -25.63
N ILE A 389 47.63 55.91 -26.55
CA ILE A 389 48.09 55.87 -27.95
C ILE A 389 49.58 56.23 -28.04
N THR A 390 50.01 57.33 -27.42
CA THR A 390 51.42 57.75 -27.45
C THR A 390 52.34 56.73 -26.76
N GLU A 391 51.90 56.14 -25.64
CA GLU A 391 52.63 55.06 -24.96
C GLU A 391 52.71 53.76 -25.78
N ALA A 392 51.73 53.50 -26.66
CA ALA A 392 51.72 52.31 -27.50
C ALA A 392 52.58 52.48 -28.77
N ASP A 393 52.66 53.69 -29.32
CA ASP A 393 53.44 53.99 -30.54
C ASP A 393 54.94 54.24 -30.27
N GLY A 394 55.30 54.64 -29.04
CA GLY A 394 56.69 54.82 -28.63
C GLY A 394 57.41 56.01 -29.28
N TYR A 395 58.75 55.95 -29.32
CA TYR A 395 59.60 57.08 -29.79
C TYR A 395 59.63 57.27 -31.32
N GLN A 396 59.14 56.32 -32.11
CA GLN A 396 59.20 56.36 -33.57
C GLN A 396 57.81 56.03 -34.17
N PRO A 397 56.99 57.05 -34.49
CA PRO A 397 55.66 56.82 -35.06
C PRO A 397 55.77 56.12 -36.42
N HIS A 398 55.17 54.93 -36.54
CA HIS A 398 55.24 54.14 -37.77
C HIS A 398 54.34 54.72 -38.87
N LEU A 399 54.58 54.36 -40.13
CA LEU A 399 53.75 54.75 -41.29
C LEU A 399 52.33 54.13 -41.28
N ILE A 400 52.02 53.24 -40.32
CA ILE A 400 50.79 52.44 -40.19
C ILE A 400 49.98 52.91 -38.96
N ALA A 401 48.66 52.72 -38.97
CA ALA A 401 47.77 53.08 -37.85
C ALA A 401 48.16 52.42 -36.50
N PRO A 402 47.91 53.07 -35.34
CA PRO A 402 48.42 52.66 -34.03
C PRO A 402 47.64 51.48 -33.42
N GLU A 403 47.77 50.30 -34.03
CA GLU A 403 47.03 49.08 -33.70
C GLU A 403 47.12 48.71 -32.22
N GLN A 404 48.33 48.79 -31.63
CA GLN A 404 48.56 48.43 -30.24
C GLN A 404 47.86 49.39 -29.26
N GLY A 405 47.68 50.65 -29.65
CA GLY A 405 46.95 51.65 -28.88
C GLY A 405 45.45 51.38 -28.86
N TYR A 406 44.86 51.02 -30.01
CA TYR A 406 43.46 50.58 -30.08
C TYR A 406 43.21 49.34 -29.22
N ARG A 407 44.11 48.34 -29.28
CA ARG A 407 44.01 47.12 -28.46
C ARG A 407 43.99 47.44 -26.97
N ARG A 408 44.92 48.26 -26.47
CA ARG A 408 44.96 48.66 -25.04
C ARG A 408 43.72 49.43 -24.60
N LEU A 409 43.22 50.35 -25.43
CA LEU A 409 42.01 51.12 -25.12
C LEU A 409 40.77 50.23 -25.01
N ILE A 410 40.60 49.30 -25.96
CA ILE A 410 39.50 48.34 -25.96
C ILE A 410 39.60 47.40 -24.76
N GLU A 411 40.77 46.81 -24.52
CA GLU A 411 41.02 45.92 -23.38
C GLU A 411 40.70 46.62 -22.05
N SER A 412 41.22 47.83 -21.84
CA SER A 412 40.97 48.61 -20.61
C SER A 412 39.49 48.94 -20.39
N SER A 413 38.71 49.06 -21.46
CA SER A 413 37.27 49.32 -21.39
C SER A 413 36.48 48.03 -21.10
N LEU A 414 36.80 46.94 -21.79
CA LEU A 414 36.06 45.67 -21.67
C LEU A 414 36.29 44.97 -20.33
N VAL A 415 37.48 45.09 -19.72
CA VAL A 415 37.77 44.52 -18.39
C VAL A 415 36.80 45.05 -17.32
N THR A 416 36.27 46.26 -17.46
CA THR A 416 35.30 46.83 -16.50
C THR A 416 33.94 46.10 -16.49
N ILE A 417 33.63 45.32 -17.54
CA ILE A 417 32.40 44.53 -17.66
C ILE A 417 32.41 43.31 -16.73
N ARG A 418 33.58 42.86 -16.28
CA ARG A 418 33.73 41.75 -15.33
C ARG A 418 32.91 41.96 -14.06
N GLY A 419 32.88 43.18 -13.52
CA GLY A 419 32.11 43.53 -12.32
C GLY A 419 30.60 43.28 -12.47
N PRO A 420 29.92 43.90 -13.46
CA PRO A 420 28.51 43.61 -13.76
C PRO A 420 28.22 42.14 -14.07
N ALA A 421 29.14 41.44 -14.73
CA ALA A 421 28.98 40.02 -15.07
C ALA A 421 29.00 39.13 -13.80
N GLU A 422 29.95 39.36 -12.89
CA GLU A 422 30.01 38.68 -11.59
C GLU A 422 28.78 38.99 -10.74
N ALA A 423 28.33 40.25 -10.71
CA ALA A 423 27.14 40.64 -9.97
C ALA A 423 25.87 39.90 -10.48
N ALA A 424 25.75 39.68 -11.79
CA ALA A 424 24.65 38.91 -12.35
C ALA A 424 24.71 37.42 -11.97
N VAL A 425 25.91 36.82 -11.98
CA VAL A 425 26.15 35.44 -11.51
C VAL A 425 25.70 35.29 -10.05
N ASP A 426 26.11 36.21 -9.19
CA ASP A 426 25.82 36.19 -7.76
C ASP A 426 24.33 36.46 -7.46
N ALA A 427 23.69 37.34 -8.22
CA ALA A 427 22.26 37.62 -8.09
C ALA A 427 21.39 36.39 -8.43
N VAL A 428 21.73 35.66 -9.51
CA VAL A 428 21.02 34.41 -9.86
C VAL A 428 21.23 33.33 -8.81
N HIS A 429 22.46 33.15 -8.31
CA HIS A 429 22.75 32.22 -7.22
C HIS A 429 21.90 32.48 -5.97
N GLY A 430 21.77 33.76 -5.57
CA GLY A 430 20.92 34.16 -4.46
C GLY A 430 19.45 33.76 -4.66
N LEU A 431 18.92 33.96 -5.87
CA LEU A 431 17.55 33.54 -6.21
C LEU A 431 17.38 32.02 -6.16
N LEU A 432 18.33 31.25 -6.70
CA LEU A 432 18.26 29.78 -6.67
C LEU A 432 18.26 29.26 -5.22
N LYS A 433 19.04 29.87 -4.33
CA LYS A 433 18.99 29.57 -2.88
C LYS A 433 17.63 29.89 -2.25
N GLU A 434 17.02 31.03 -2.58
CA GLU A 434 15.65 31.35 -2.13
C GLU A 434 14.65 30.25 -2.55
N LEU A 435 14.78 29.73 -3.77
CA LEU A 435 13.91 28.65 -4.27
C LEU A 435 14.12 27.34 -3.51
N VAL A 436 15.37 26.98 -3.18
CA VAL A 436 15.66 25.82 -2.32
C VAL A 436 14.97 25.97 -0.96
N HIS A 437 15.08 27.13 -0.31
CA HIS A 437 14.43 27.36 0.98
C HIS A 437 12.90 27.23 0.91
N LYS A 438 12.27 27.78 -0.15
CA LYS A 438 10.83 27.62 -0.39
C LYS A 438 10.44 26.16 -0.58
N ALA A 439 11.13 25.46 -1.49
CA ALA A 439 10.85 24.04 -1.76
C ALA A 439 11.00 23.16 -0.52
N VAL A 440 12.04 23.39 0.31
CA VAL A 440 12.19 22.69 1.61
C VAL A 440 11.01 22.96 2.53
N SER A 441 10.51 24.20 2.59
CA SER A 441 9.41 24.58 3.50
C SER A 441 8.04 24.05 3.06
N GLU A 442 7.84 23.83 1.76
CA GLU A 442 6.59 23.36 1.17
C GLU A 442 6.47 21.83 1.16
N THR A 443 7.59 21.09 1.22
CA THR A 443 7.59 19.63 1.35
C THR A 443 7.18 19.21 2.77
N GLN A 444 5.98 18.63 2.90
CA GLN A 444 5.39 18.20 4.17
C GLN A 444 6.24 17.14 4.89
N GLU A 445 6.76 16.18 4.13
CA GLU A 445 7.54 15.06 4.64
C GLU A 445 8.87 15.52 5.24
N LEU A 446 9.48 16.58 4.72
CA LEU A 446 10.67 17.20 5.32
C LEU A 446 10.35 17.92 6.64
N LYS A 447 9.09 18.25 6.94
CA LYS A 447 8.72 18.76 8.27
C LYS A 447 8.70 17.66 9.32
N GLN A 448 8.39 16.44 8.91
CA GLN A 448 8.32 15.26 9.77
C GLN A 448 9.69 14.73 10.17
N TYR A 449 10.72 14.94 9.33
CA TYR A 449 12.09 14.47 9.54
C TYR A 449 13.09 15.63 9.57
N PRO A 450 13.32 16.26 10.75
CA PRO A 450 14.15 17.44 10.89
C PRO A 450 15.61 17.24 10.44
N SER A 451 16.22 16.09 10.75
CA SER A 451 17.62 15.84 10.34
C SER A 451 17.73 15.72 8.82
N LEU A 452 16.81 15.01 8.17
CA LEU A 452 16.78 14.92 6.71
C LEU A 452 16.57 16.30 6.07
N ARG A 453 15.71 17.14 6.63
CA ARG A 453 15.46 18.51 6.16
C ARG A 453 16.73 19.35 6.10
N VAL A 454 17.53 19.30 7.16
CA VAL A 454 18.79 20.04 7.25
C VAL A 454 19.79 19.53 6.21
N GLU A 455 19.96 18.22 6.11
CA GLU A 455 20.90 17.58 5.19
C GLU A 455 20.55 17.81 3.71
N VAL A 456 19.28 17.66 3.33
CA VAL A 456 18.83 17.93 1.95
C VAL A 456 19.00 19.40 1.60
N GLY A 457 18.63 20.32 2.51
CA GLY A 457 18.81 21.75 2.30
C GLY A 457 20.29 22.15 2.15
N ALA A 458 21.15 21.61 3.01
CA ALA A 458 22.60 21.85 2.95
C ALA A 458 23.20 21.33 1.65
N ALA A 459 22.87 20.10 1.24
CA ALA A 459 23.40 19.49 0.02
C ALA A 459 22.97 20.25 -1.24
N ALA A 460 21.72 20.72 -1.31
CA ALA A 460 21.24 21.54 -2.40
C ALA A 460 21.99 22.88 -2.48
N VAL A 461 22.22 23.54 -1.34
CA VAL A 461 23.00 24.79 -1.27
C VAL A 461 24.46 24.59 -1.69
N GLU A 462 25.09 23.50 -1.26
CA GLU A 462 26.46 23.16 -1.65
C GLU A 462 26.60 22.89 -3.15
N ALA A 463 25.60 22.23 -3.76
CA ALA A 463 25.56 22.04 -5.21
C ALA A 463 25.48 23.38 -5.94
N LEU A 464 24.65 24.32 -5.45
CA LEU A 464 24.52 25.65 -6.04
C LEU A 464 25.82 26.46 -5.95
N GLU A 465 26.60 26.36 -4.86
CA GLU A 465 27.90 27.04 -4.76
C GLU A 465 28.88 26.57 -5.85
N ARG A 466 28.95 25.26 -6.10
CA ARG A 466 29.81 24.72 -7.17
C ARG A 466 29.37 25.20 -8.55
N MET A 467 28.07 25.21 -8.81
CA MET A 467 27.50 25.72 -10.07
C MET A 467 27.77 27.22 -10.25
N ARG A 468 27.72 28.00 -9.18
CA ARG A 468 28.05 29.43 -9.18
C ARG A 468 29.52 29.66 -9.53
N ASP A 469 30.45 28.90 -8.95
CA ASP A 469 31.88 29.03 -9.24
C ASP A 469 32.22 28.68 -10.69
N GLU A 470 31.63 27.60 -11.22
CA GLU A 470 31.75 27.23 -12.63
C GLU A 470 31.15 28.31 -13.55
N SER A 471 29.98 28.83 -13.21
CA SER A 471 29.32 29.92 -13.93
C SER A 471 30.14 31.20 -13.91
N ARG A 472 30.75 31.55 -12.79
CA ARG A 472 31.63 32.72 -12.65
C ARG A 472 32.81 32.59 -13.61
N LYS A 473 33.48 31.44 -13.60
CA LYS A 473 34.62 31.16 -14.48
C LYS A 473 34.21 31.24 -15.96
N ALA A 474 33.14 30.57 -16.36
CA ALA A 474 32.66 30.57 -17.74
C ALA A 474 32.22 31.96 -18.22
N THR A 475 31.52 32.71 -17.37
CA THR A 475 31.03 34.05 -17.69
C THR A 475 32.18 35.04 -17.86
N LEU A 476 33.18 34.99 -16.98
CA LEU A 476 34.36 35.85 -17.07
C LEU A 476 35.22 35.51 -18.28
N GLN A 477 35.34 34.23 -18.63
CA GLN A 477 36.02 33.80 -19.85
C GLN A 477 35.39 34.38 -21.11
N LEU A 478 34.05 34.52 -21.16
CA LEU A 478 33.39 35.18 -22.29
C LEU A 478 33.82 36.65 -22.43
N VAL A 479 33.97 37.36 -21.32
CA VAL A 479 34.47 38.74 -21.34
C VAL A 479 35.91 38.79 -21.80
N ASP A 480 36.75 37.87 -21.30
CA ASP A 480 38.17 37.78 -21.65
C ASP A 480 38.39 37.42 -23.13
N MET A 481 37.51 36.60 -23.70
CA MET A 481 37.55 36.25 -25.14
C MET A 481 37.31 37.48 -26.01
N GLU A 482 36.34 38.33 -25.65
CA GLU A 482 36.03 39.56 -26.38
C GLU A 482 37.16 40.61 -26.26
N SER A 483 37.94 40.59 -25.18
CA SER A 483 39.11 41.48 -25.03
C SER A 483 40.38 40.96 -25.70
N SER A 484 40.48 39.66 -26.01
CA SER A 484 41.71 39.03 -26.47
C SER A 484 41.92 39.07 -27.99
N TYR A 485 40.84 39.13 -28.79
CA TYR A 485 40.95 39.07 -30.25
C TYR A 485 40.09 40.11 -30.95
N LEU A 486 40.75 41.01 -31.67
CA LEU A 486 40.10 41.96 -32.58
C LEU A 486 40.17 41.41 -34.00
N THR A 487 39.05 41.44 -34.71
CA THR A 487 39.00 40.92 -36.08
C THR A 487 39.81 41.82 -37.03
N VAL A 488 40.46 41.21 -38.03
CA VAL A 488 41.17 41.96 -39.08
C VAL A 488 40.24 42.94 -39.80
N ASP A 489 38.95 42.60 -39.89
CA ASP A 489 37.92 43.47 -40.47
C ASP A 489 37.65 44.73 -39.64
N PHE A 490 37.84 44.71 -38.32
CA PHE A 490 37.78 45.91 -37.50
C PHE A 490 38.83 46.93 -37.95
N PHE A 491 40.08 46.48 -38.12
CA PHE A 491 41.19 47.34 -38.56
C PHE A 491 41.06 47.78 -40.02
N ARG A 492 40.50 46.94 -40.91
CA ARG A 492 40.23 47.31 -42.31
C ARG A 492 39.14 48.38 -42.47
N LYS A 493 38.20 48.44 -41.53
CA LYS A 493 37.10 49.42 -41.51
C LYS A 493 37.48 50.73 -40.81
N LEU A 494 38.68 50.80 -40.21
CA LEU A 494 39.19 52.07 -39.73
C LEU A 494 39.31 53.04 -40.92
N PRO A 495 38.86 54.29 -40.78
CA PRO A 495 38.95 55.25 -41.87
C PRO A 495 40.41 55.39 -42.35
N GLN A 496 40.64 55.07 -43.63
CA GLN A 496 41.92 55.32 -44.28
C GLN A 496 41.98 56.80 -44.67
N ASP A 497 42.37 57.68 -43.75
CA ASP A 497 42.70 59.06 -44.11
C ASP A 497 44.08 59.09 -44.78
N VAL A 498 44.13 58.74 -46.07
CA VAL A 498 45.19 59.19 -46.99
C VAL A 498 44.74 60.45 -47.76
N GLU A 499 43.46 60.84 -47.70
CA GLU A 499 42.95 61.97 -48.49
C GLU A 499 42.69 63.23 -47.65
N LYS A 500 43.78 63.83 -47.18
CA LYS A 500 44.10 65.26 -47.33
C LYS A 500 45.48 65.48 -46.72
N GLY A 501 46.48 65.59 -47.60
CA GLY A 501 47.85 65.89 -47.24
C GLY A 501 47.93 67.11 -46.32
N GLY A 502 48.43 66.90 -45.11
CA GLY A 502 49.14 67.95 -44.41
C GLY A 502 50.45 68.21 -45.16
N ASN A 503 50.75 69.49 -45.41
CA ASN A 503 52.00 69.91 -46.01
C ASN A 503 53.20 69.21 -45.32
N PRO A 504 54.24 68.75 -46.05
CA PRO A 504 55.38 68.02 -45.48
C PRO A 504 56.22 68.81 -44.45
N THR A 505 55.84 70.07 -44.19
CA THR A 505 56.50 71.00 -43.28
C THR A 505 55.94 71.02 -41.86
N HIS A 506 54.86 70.27 -41.56
CA HIS A 506 54.33 70.19 -40.20
C HIS A 506 55.01 69.10 -39.36
N SER A 507 55.31 69.44 -38.11
CA SER A 507 55.98 68.62 -37.11
C SER A 507 55.28 67.26 -36.90
N ILE A 508 56.05 66.22 -36.59
CA ILE A 508 55.53 64.89 -36.18
C ILE A 508 54.50 65.01 -35.04
N PHE A 509 54.57 66.08 -34.24
CA PHE A 509 53.60 66.40 -33.18
C PHE A 509 52.21 66.83 -33.66
N ASP A 510 52.03 67.28 -34.91
CA ASP A 510 50.73 67.64 -35.48
C ASP A 510 49.91 66.43 -35.98
N ARG A 511 50.50 65.23 -36.01
CA ARG A 511 49.84 63.99 -36.47
C ARG A 511 48.77 63.48 -35.50
N TYR A 512 48.95 63.68 -34.19
CA TYR A 512 47.95 63.38 -33.14
C TYR A 512 47.18 64.64 -32.73
N ASN A 513 46.67 65.36 -33.72
CA ASN A 513 45.79 66.48 -33.44
C ASN A 513 44.54 66.02 -32.66
N ASP A 514 43.92 66.94 -31.94
CA ASP A 514 42.77 66.64 -31.08
C ASP A 514 41.60 66.01 -31.85
N SER A 515 41.46 66.33 -33.14
CA SER A 515 40.46 65.69 -34.01
C SER A 515 40.73 64.20 -34.27
N TYR A 516 41.99 63.81 -34.46
CA TYR A 516 42.39 62.42 -34.70
C TYR A 516 42.18 61.56 -33.46
N LEU A 517 42.66 62.01 -32.30
CA LEU A 517 42.48 61.31 -31.02
C LEU A 517 41.00 61.19 -30.62
N ARG A 518 40.19 62.23 -30.89
CA ARG A 518 38.74 62.17 -30.67
C ARG A 518 38.07 61.12 -31.56
N ARG A 519 38.53 60.96 -32.80
CA ARG A 519 38.04 59.93 -33.73
C ARG A 519 38.39 58.53 -33.26
N ILE A 520 39.63 58.31 -32.78
CA ILE A 520 40.04 57.05 -32.14
C ILE A 520 39.11 56.70 -30.99
N GLY A 521 38.90 57.64 -30.05
CA GLY A 521 38.02 57.44 -28.90
C GLY A 521 36.59 57.08 -29.30
N ALA A 522 36.03 57.77 -30.31
CA ALA A 522 34.69 57.49 -30.83
C ALA A 522 34.60 56.10 -31.49
N THR A 523 35.60 55.68 -32.26
CA THR A 523 35.63 54.35 -32.88
C THR A 523 35.77 53.23 -31.86
N VAL A 524 36.62 53.41 -30.84
CA VAL A 524 36.74 52.46 -29.73
C VAL A 524 35.42 52.36 -28.97
N LEU A 525 34.78 53.50 -28.67
CA LEU A 525 33.49 53.53 -27.99
C LEU A 525 32.40 52.79 -28.79
N GLN A 526 32.36 52.95 -30.11
CA GLN A 526 31.41 52.24 -30.97
C GLN A 526 31.64 50.72 -30.92
N TYR A 527 32.91 50.28 -30.93
CA TYR A 527 33.25 48.87 -30.83
C TYR A 527 32.87 48.29 -29.45
N VAL A 528 33.24 48.97 -28.36
CA VAL A 528 32.90 48.57 -26.99
C VAL A 528 31.39 48.46 -26.80
N ASN A 529 30.61 49.40 -27.36
CA ASN A 529 29.15 49.35 -27.33
C ASN A 529 28.59 48.14 -28.10
N MET A 530 29.18 47.78 -29.24
CA MET A 530 28.80 46.58 -29.99
C MET A 530 29.07 45.30 -29.19
N VAL A 531 30.26 45.19 -28.58
CA VAL A 531 30.61 44.06 -27.70
C VAL A 531 29.69 44.00 -26.49
N CYS A 532 29.32 45.13 -25.89
CA CYS A 532 28.36 45.18 -24.79
C CYS A 532 26.98 44.60 -25.18
N LEU A 533 26.51 44.85 -26.41
CA LEU A 533 25.27 44.26 -26.92
C LEU A 533 25.39 42.74 -27.08
N THR A 534 26.54 42.25 -27.54
CA THR A 534 26.82 40.81 -27.63
C THR A 534 26.85 40.16 -26.25
N LEU A 535 27.62 40.74 -25.31
CA LEU A 535 27.75 40.24 -23.94
C LEU A 535 26.43 40.26 -23.16
N ARG A 536 25.56 41.26 -23.41
CA ARG A 536 24.20 41.30 -22.84
C ARG A 536 23.37 40.06 -23.20
N ASN A 537 23.66 39.42 -24.33
CA ASN A 537 22.98 38.19 -24.75
C ASN A 537 23.75 36.93 -24.33
N SER A 538 25.08 36.96 -24.32
CA SER A 538 25.92 35.79 -24.04
C SER A 538 26.05 35.49 -22.54
N ILE A 539 26.14 36.53 -21.69
CA ILE A 539 26.26 36.37 -20.24
C ILE A 539 25.05 35.63 -19.64
N PRO A 540 23.79 36.03 -19.90
CA PRO A 540 22.63 35.28 -19.41
C PRO A 540 22.62 33.82 -19.85
N LYS A 541 23.01 33.53 -21.10
CA LYS A 541 23.08 32.15 -21.62
C LYS A 541 24.10 31.30 -20.87
N SER A 542 25.26 31.87 -20.53
CA SER A 542 26.27 31.19 -19.71
C SER A 542 25.75 30.90 -18.31
N ILE A 543 25.14 31.89 -17.66
CA ILE A 543 24.55 31.74 -16.31
C ILE A 543 23.44 30.69 -16.32
N VAL A 544 22.55 30.73 -17.31
CA VAL A 544 21.46 29.74 -17.43
C VAL A 544 22.03 28.34 -17.68
N TYR A 545 23.05 28.21 -18.51
CA TYR A 545 23.64 26.90 -18.81
C TYR A 545 24.35 26.31 -17.59
N CYS A 546 25.17 27.08 -16.90
CA CYS A 546 26.01 26.59 -15.79
C CYS A 546 25.26 26.52 -14.45
N GLN A 547 24.30 27.41 -14.19
CA GLN A 547 23.56 27.44 -12.91
C GLN A 547 22.14 26.91 -13.07
N VAL A 548 21.28 27.62 -13.81
CA VAL A 548 19.82 27.36 -13.80
C VAL A 548 19.51 25.95 -14.32
N ARG A 549 20.08 25.59 -15.46
CA ARG A 549 19.85 24.31 -16.12
C ARG A 549 20.49 23.15 -15.37
N GLU A 550 21.68 23.33 -14.80
CA GLU A 550 22.34 22.31 -13.99
C GLU A 550 21.64 22.12 -12.65
N ALA A 551 21.24 23.21 -11.98
CA ALA A 551 20.43 23.15 -10.76
C ALA A 551 19.10 22.43 -11.00
N LYS A 552 18.49 22.55 -12.19
CA LYS A 552 17.30 21.76 -12.55
C LYS A 552 17.58 20.26 -12.71
N ARG A 553 18.80 19.89 -13.09
CA ARG A 553 19.16 18.52 -13.51
C ARG A 553 19.77 17.69 -12.39
N SER A 554 20.67 18.28 -11.62
CA SER A 554 21.64 17.54 -10.80
C SER A 554 21.77 18.05 -9.36
N LEU A 555 20.76 18.79 -8.86
CA LEU A 555 20.80 19.45 -7.54
C LEU A 555 21.17 18.50 -6.39
N LEU A 556 20.65 17.27 -6.41
CA LEU A 556 20.86 16.27 -5.37
C LEU A 556 21.71 15.07 -5.79
N ASP A 557 22.36 15.10 -6.97
CA ASP A 557 23.09 13.94 -7.49
C ASP A 557 24.23 13.50 -6.55
N HIS A 558 24.95 14.47 -5.97
CA HIS A 558 26.03 14.20 -5.02
C HIS A 558 25.48 13.67 -3.70
N PHE A 559 24.36 14.23 -3.23
CA PHE A 559 23.67 13.75 -2.04
C PHE A 559 23.23 12.28 -2.21
N PHE A 560 22.68 11.91 -3.36
CA PHE A 560 22.30 10.52 -3.63
C PHE A 560 23.50 9.58 -3.69
N ALA A 561 24.62 10.02 -4.28
CA ALA A 561 25.86 9.24 -4.29
C ALA A 561 26.41 9.01 -2.88
N ASP A 562 26.29 9.98 -1.98
CA ASP A 562 26.74 9.86 -0.60
C ASP A 562 25.76 9.07 0.27
N LEU A 563 24.46 9.21 0.04
CA LEU A 563 23.40 8.45 0.72
C LEU A 563 23.59 6.94 0.50
N GLY A 564 23.98 6.52 -0.71
CA GLY A 564 24.28 5.13 -1.03
C GLY A 564 25.49 4.54 -0.28
N LYS A 565 26.35 5.38 0.33
CA LYS A 565 27.50 4.96 1.14
C LYS A 565 27.17 4.89 2.65
N ARG A 566 26.02 5.40 3.08
CA ARG A 566 25.65 5.50 4.51
C ARG A 566 25.16 4.15 5.03
N ASP A 567 25.54 3.84 6.28
CA ASP A 567 25.10 2.62 6.97
C ASP A 567 23.67 2.75 7.55
N LEU A 568 23.10 1.65 8.03
CA LEU A 568 21.75 1.59 8.59
C LEU A 568 21.53 2.63 9.71
N LYS A 569 22.55 2.86 10.54
CA LYS A 569 22.48 3.77 11.68
C LYS A 569 22.47 5.22 11.22
N ALA A 570 23.29 5.58 10.24
CA ALA A 570 23.31 6.90 9.62
C ALA A 570 22.02 7.19 8.85
N LEU A 571 21.47 6.21 8.11
CA LEU A 571 20.17 6.37 7.45
C LEU A 571 19.03 6.51 8.46
N GLY A 572 19.09 5.77 9.57
CA GLY A 572 18.13 5.90 10.67
C GLY A 572 18.14 7.26 11.33
N LYS A 573 19.31 7.90 11.47
CA LYS A 573 19.43 9.26 12.02
C LYS A 573 18.79 10.32 11.13
N LEU A 574 18.73 10.11 9.82
CA LEU A 574 18.06 11.04 8.91
C LEU A 574 16.54 10.97 9.04
N LEU A 575 15.99 9.82 9.41
CA LEU A 575 14.56 9.58 9.61
C LEU A 575 14.20 9.69 11.10
N ASP A 576 14.66 10.76 11.75
CA ASP A 576 14.40 11.05 13.15
C ASP A 576 12.99 11.61 13.34
N GLU A 577 12.04 10.71 13.55
CA GLU A 577 10.65 11.06 13.87
C GLU A 577 10.46 11.27 15.39
N ASP A 578 9.53 12.17 15.75
CA ASP A 578 9.05 12.34 17.12
C ASP A 578 8.55 10.99 17.69
N PRO A 579 9.13 10.50 18.81
CA PRO A 579 8.70 9.26 19.46
C PRO A 579 7.19 9.21 19.74
N ALA A 580 6.56 10.35 20.07
CA ALA A 580 5.12 10.41 20.33
C ALA A 580 4.30 10.12 19.06
N VAL A 581 4.78 10.56 17.89
CA VAL A 581 4.14 10.29 16.59
C VAL A 581 4.30 8.82 16.22
N MET A 582 5.48 8.24 16.46
CA MET A 582 5.74 6.82 16.22
C MET A 582 4.87 5.92 17.11
N GLU A 583 4.77 6.23 18.40
CA GLU A 583 3.94 5.49 19.35
C GLU A 583 2.45 5.59 18.98
N ARG A 584 1.98 6.80 18.67
CA ARG A 584 0.60 7.03 18.20
C ARG A 584 0.30 6.26 16.91
N ARG A 585 1.20 6.28 15.91
CA ARG A 585 1.03 5.51 14.66
C ARG A 585 0.94 4.01 14.94
N THR A 586 1.76 3.50 15.85
CA THR A 586 1.77 2.08 16.23
C THR A 586 0.48 1.69 16.92
N ALA A 587 -0.01 2.52 17.85
CA ALA A 587 -1.28 2.30 18.54
C ALA A 587 -2.47 2.31 17.56
N LEU A 588 -2.54 3.29 16.66
CA LEU A 588 -3.60 3.38 15.65
C LEU A 588 -3.56 2.21 14.66
N SER A 589 -2.37 1.76 14.26
CA SER A 589 -2.22 0.62 13.34
C SER A 589 -2.74 -0.68 13.95
N LYS A 590 -2.42 -0.94 15.23
CA LYS A 590 -2.96 -2.09 15.98
C LYS A 590 -4.48 -2.02 16.10
N ARG A 591 -5.02 -0.83 16.39
CA ARG A 591 -6.48 -0.63 16.46
C ARG A 591 -7.13 -0.88 15.10
N LEU A 592 -6.57 -0.35 14.00
CA LEU A 592 -7.08 -0.56 12.65
C LEU A 592 -7.11 -2.05 12.26
N GLU A 593 -6.06 -2.80 12.59
CA GLU A 593 -5.98 -4.23 12.32
C GLU A 593 -7.11 -5.01 13.02
N LEU A 594 -7.44 -4.65 14.26
CA LEU A 594 -8.58 -5.25 14.97
C LEU A 594 -9.90 -4.92 14.28
N TYR A 595 -10.14 -3.67 13.90
CA TYR A 595 -11.40 -3.30 13.25
C TYR A 595 -11.56 -3.99 11.89
N ARG A 596 -10.47 -4.18 11.14
CA ARG A 596 -10.48 -4.99 9.90
C ARG A 596 -10.74 -6.47 10.16
N SER A 597 -10.16 -7.04 11.21
CA SER A 597 -10.45 -8.41 11.62
C SER A 597 -11.92 -8.56 12.04
N ALA A 598 -12.48 -7.58 12.76
CA ALA A 598 -13.88 -7.54 13.13
C ALA A 598 -14.81 -7.44 11.92
N GLN A 599 -14.46 -6.60 10.93
CA GLN A 599 -15.19 -6.49 9.67
C GLN A 599 -15.21 -7.80 8.90
N ALA A 600 -14.06 -8.47 8.77
CA ALA A 600 -13.95 -9.76 8.10
C ALA A 600 -14.81 -10.86 8.75
N GLU A 601 -14.85 -10.90 10.09
CA GLU A 601 -15.69 -11.84 10.84
C GLU A 601 -17.19 -11.55 10.66
N ILE A 602 -17.61 -10.27 10.62
CA ILE A 602 -19.01 -9.89 10.36
C ILE A 602 -19.41 -10.27 8.94
N ASP A 603 -18.57 -9.96 7.95
CA ASP A 603 -18.82 -10.27 6.55
C ASP A 603 -18.96 -11.78 6.37
N ALA A 604 -18.05 -12.59 6.93
CA ALA A 604 -18.11 -14.05 6.87
C ALA A 604 -19.45 -14.63 7.36
N VAL A 605 -20.06 -14.01 8.38
CA VAL A 605 -21.37 -14.43 8.90
C VAL A 605 -22.53 -13.91 8.04
N ALA A 606 -22.41 -12.71 7.46
CA ALA A 606 -23.41 -12.16 6.54
C ALA A 606 -23.57 -13.01 5.27
N TRP A 607 -22.47 -13.52 4.71
CA TRP A 607 -22.48 -14.41 3.54
C TRP A 607 -23.08 -15.81 3.83
N SER A 608 -23.15 -16.21 5.11
CA SER A 608 -23.71 -17.52 5.51
C SER A 608 -25.23 -17.53 5.71
N ASN A 609 -25.88 -16.37 5.81
CA ASN A 609 -27.29 -16.24 6.19
C ASN A 609 -28.21 -15.60 5.11
N THR A 610 -27.73 -15.38 3.89
CA THR A 610 -28.57 -14.86 2.80
C THR A 610 -29.10 -16.00 1.91
N PRO A 611 -30.42 -16.26 1.88
CA PRO A 611 -31.05 -16.81 0.69
C PRO A 611 -30.97 -15.73 -0.40
N PHE A 612 -30.61 -16.12 -1.62
CA PHE A 612 -30.62 -15.26 -2.81
C PHE A 612 -31.87 -14.36 -2.87
N GLN A 613 -31.69 -13.05 -2.67
CA GLN A 613 -32.60 -12.04 -3.22
C GLN A 613 -31.87 -10.69 -3.30
N ILE A 614 -31.30 -10.41 -4.47
CA ILE A 614 -30.86 -9.07 -4.86
C ILE A 614 -32.14 -8.26 -5.13
N VAL A 615 -32.50 -7.39 -4.20
CA VAL A 615 -33.42 -6.28 -4.47
C VAL A 615 -32.55 -5.07 -4.80
N LEU A 616 -32.43 -4.78 -6.09
CA LEU A 616 -31.97 -3.50 -6.60
C LEU A 616 -32.98 -2.43 -6.16
N ILE A 617 -32.54 -1.52 -5.30
CA ILE A 617 -33.27 -0.27 -5.03
C ILE A 617 -32.92 0.69 -6.17
N SER A 618 -33.83 0.79 -7.14
CA SER A 618 -33.87 1.89 -8.11
C SER A 618 -34.83 2.95 -7.58
N SER A 619 -34.34 4.17 -7.34
CA SER A 619 -35.20 5.36 -7.20
C SER A 619 -35.73 5.80 -8.57
N PRO A 620 -36.99 6.26 -8.67
CA PRO A 620 -37.64 6.56 -9.94
C PRO A 620 -37.55 8.05 -10.34
N GLU A 621 -37.98 8.30 -11.58
CA GLU A 621 -38.35 9.59 -12.21
C GLU A 621 -37.28 10.27 -13.07
N VAL A 622 -37.35 10.05 -14.39
CA VAL A 622 -37.89 11.02 -15.36
C VAL A 622 -38.50 10.26 -16.56
N LYS A 623 -39.80 10.45 -16.79
CA LYS A 623 -40.49 10.07 -18.04
C LYS A 623 -40.13 11.06 -19.14
N THR A 624 -39.72 10.62 -20.33
CA THR A 624 -40.55 10.76 -21.56
C THR A 624 -39.84 10.26 -22.83
N ARG A 625 -40.68 9.72 -23.72
CA ARG A 625 -40.58 9.50 -25.17
C ARG A 625 -39.96 8.19 -25.67
N GLN A 626 -40.91 7.34 -26.07
CA GLN A 626 -40.79 6.23 -27.00
C GLN A 626 -40.06 6.63 -28.28
N GLY A 627 -39.10 5.80 -28.65
CA GLY A 627 -38.48 5.70 -29.97
C GLY A 627 -37.74 4.38 -29.99
N GLU A 628 -38.17 3.48 -30.87
CA GLU A 628 -37.56 2.15 -31.07
C GLU A 628 -36.06 2.28 -31.33
N ALA A 629 -35.25 1.72 -30.45
CA ALA A 629 -33.84 1.45 -30.73
C ALA A 629 -33.52 0.07 -30.15
N HIS A 630 -33.24 -0.88 -31.03
CA HIS A 630 -32.56 -2.12 -30.70
C HIS A 630 -31.35 -1.81 -29.81
N VAL A 631 -31.34 -2.34 -28.59
CA VAL A 631 -30.13 -2.37 -27.75
C VAL A 631 -29.25 -3.49 -28.28
N THR A 632 -28.47 -3.20 -29.32
CA THR A 632 -27.26 -3.94 -29.64
C THR A 632 -26.22 -3.58 -28.59
N GLU A 633 -25.96 -4.49 -27.64
CA GLU A 633 -24.71 -4.44 -26.86
C GLU A 633 -23.54 -4.40 -27.86
N MET A 634 -22.80 -3.29 -27.92
CA MET A 634 -21.65 -3.16 -28.80
C MET A 634 -20.57 -4.19 -28.42
N THR A 635 -20.42 -5.22 -29.26
CA THR A 635 -19.26 -6.12 -29.23
C THR A 635 -17.99 -5.30 -29.50
N SER A 636 -16.95 -5.48 -28.67
CA SER A 636 -15.69 -4.77 -28.89
C SER A 636 -15.06 -5.25 -30.20
N GLU A 637 -14.66 -4.33 -31.09
CA GLU A 637 -13.95 -4.67 -32.33
C GLU A 637 -12.71 -5.55 -32.08
N ARG A 638 -12.10 -5.44 -30.89
CA ARG A 638 -10.94 -6.23 -30.45
C ARG A 638 -11.24 -7.71 -30.20
N ASP A 639 -12.51 -8.09 -30.07
CA ASP A 639 -12.93 -9.47 -29.86
C ASP A 639 -13.17 -10.20 -31.19
N VAL A 640 -13.33 -9.45 -32.29
CA VAL A 640 -13.67 -9.96 -33.61
C VAL A 640 -12.39 -10.22 -34.41
N PHE A 641 -12.13 -11.48 -34.74
CA PHE A 641 -10.92 -11.88 -35.47
C PHE A 641 -10.77 -11.19 -36.83
N SER A 642 -11.85 -11.02 -37.60
CA SER A 642 -11.79 -10.37 -38.91
C SER A 642 -11.47 -8.87 -38.86
N LEU A 643 -11.67 -8.22 -37.72
CA LEU A 643 -11.37 -6.80 -37.52
C LEU A 643 -10.01 -6.57 -36.86
N SER A 644 -9.66 -7.39 -35.87
CA SER A 644 -8.48 -7.16 -35.02
C SER A 644 -7.41 -8.25 -35.13
N GLY A 645 -7.68 -9.39 -35.76
CA GLY A 645 -6.74 -10.49 -35.91
C GLY A 645 -5.73 -10.28 -37.04
N PRO A 646 -4.66 -11.09 -37.11
CA PRO A 646 -3.67 -10.99 -38.19
C PRO A 646 -4.16 -11.63 -39.50
N VAL A 647 -5.17 -11.01 -40.11
CA VAL A 647 -5.79 -11.46 -41.37
C VAL A 647 -4.85 -11.45 -42.59
N HIS A 648 -3.70 -10.77 -42.47
CA HIS A 648 -2.66 -10.76 -43.49
C HIS A 648 -1.83 -12.06 -43.52
N LEU A 649 -1.89 -12.89 -42.47
CA LEU A 649 -1.21 -14.18 -42.42
C LEU A 649 -2.06 -15.27 -43.08
N THR A 650 -1.96 -15.39 -44.40
CA THR A 650 -2.71 -16.39 -45.20
C THR A 650 -2.02 -17.74 -45.29
N HIS A 651 -0.72 -17.82 -45.00
CA HIS A 651 0.07 -19.06 -44.96
C HIS A 651 1.02 -19.04 -43.75
N ILE A 652 1.22 -20.20 -43.12
CA ILE A 652 2.09 -20.33 -41.93
C ILE A 652 3.48 -20.80 -42.36
N ASP A 653 4.48 -19.93 -42.22
CA ASP A 653 5.88 -20.30 -42.26
C ASP A 653 6.41 -20.44 -40.82
N TRP A 654 6.62 -21.69 -40.38
CA TRP A 654 7.12 -21.99 -39.03
C TRP A 654 8.58 -21.57 -38.82
N SER A 655 9.35 -21.34 -39.89
CA SER A 655 10.72 -20.86 -39.81
C SER A 655 10.81 -19.34 -39.62
N ASN A 656 9.71 -18.62 -39.93
CA ASN A 656 9.65 -17.18 -39.78
C ASN A 656 9.31 -16.77 -38.33
N PRO A 657 10.21 -16.08 -37.60
CA PRO A 657 9.96 -15.63 -36.23
C PRO A 657 8.75 -14.71 -36.08
N GLU A 658 8.38 -13.95 -37.12
CA GLU A 658 7.23 -13.07 -37.11
C GLU A 658 5.91 -13.83 -37.13
N HIS A 659 5.84 -14.92 -37.88
CA HIS A 659 4.68 -15.80 -37.92
C HIS A 659 4.52 -16.49 -36.56
N ARG A 660 5.61 -17.05 -36.00
CA ARG A 660 5.62 -17.67 -34.67
C ARG A 660 5.13 -16.70 -33.59
N ARG A 661 5.65 -15.46 -33.57
CA ARG A 661 5.25 -14.40 -32.62
C ARG A 661 3.77 -14.07 -32.76
N SER A 662 3.31 -13.82 -33.98
CA SER A 662 1.94 -13.39 -34.25
C SER A 662 0.93 -14.48 -33.88
N ILE A 663 1.23 -15.74 -34.20
CA ILE A 663 0.41 -16.90 -33.83
C ILE A 663 0.39 -17.07 -32.29
N ALA A 664 1.55 -17.00 -31.63
CA ALA A 664 1.61 -17.14 -30.17
C ALA A 664 0.81 -16.05 -29.44
N ALA A 665 0.87 -14.80 -29.91
CA ALA A 665 0.06 -13.70 -29.38
C ALA A 665 -1.44 -13.88 -29.69
N CYS A 666 -1.77 -14.33 -30.89
CA CYS A 666 -3.15 -14.60 -31.34
C CYS A 666 -3.83 -15.68 -30.48
N LEU A 667 -3.12 -16.77 -30.16
CA LEU A 667 -3.63 -17.82 -29.26
C LEU A 667 -3.88 -17.31 -27.84
N VAL A 668 -3.05 -16.39 -27.32
CA VAL A 668 -3.31 -15.73 -26.02
C VAL A 668 -4.56 -14.86 -26.08
N GLN A 669 -4.76 -14.12 -27.18
CA GLN A 669 -5.99 -13.35 -27.39
C GLN A 669 -7.22 -14.26 -27.48
N GLY A 670 -7.09 -15.45 -28.08
CA GLY A 670 -8.12 -16.49 -28.06
C GLY A 670 -8.58 -16.84 -26.64
N VAL A 671 -7.67 -16.92 -25.65
CA VAL A 671 -8.03 -17.15 -24.23
C VAL A 671 -8.79 -15.95 -23.64
N TYR A 672 -8.41 -14.72 -23.97
CA TYR A 672 -9.16 -13.52 -23.53
C TYR A 672 -10.59 -13.51 -24.08
N VAL A 673 -10.77 -13.86 -25.36
CA VAL A 673 -12.10 -13.91 -25.98
C VAL A 673 -12.90 -15.10 -25.46
N LEU A 674 -12.26 -16.23 -25.16
CA LEU A 674 -12.90 -17.39 -24.56
C LEU A 674 -13.48 -17.10 -23.17
N GLU A 675 -12.78 -16.31 -22.35
CA GLU A 675 -13.28 -15.82 -21.06
C GLU A 675 -14.46 -14.84 -21.23
N ARG A 676 -14.39 -13.94 -22.23
CA ARG A 676 -15.48 -13.01 -22.55
C ARG A 676 -16.72 -13.72 -23.07
N ASP A 677 -16.55 -14.73 -23.92
CA ASP A 677 -17.64 -15.58 -24.38
C ASP A 677 -18.33 -16.26 -23.19
N ARG A 678 -17.58 -16.70 -22.15
CA ARG A 678 -18.21 -17.18 -20.89
C ARG A 678 -18.97 -16.06 -20.17
N GLN A 679 -18.33 -14.91 -19.94
CA GLN A 679 -18.95 -13.78 -19.20
C GLN A 679 -20.24 -13.29 -19.88
N GLN A 680 -20.27 -13.28 -21.22
CA GLN A 680 -21.41 -12.83 -22.02
C GLN A 680 -22.33 -13.98 -22.46
N LYS A 681 -22.11 -15.20 -21.95
CA LYS A 681 -22.89 -16.41 -22.25
C LYS A 681 -23.05 -16.66 -23.76
N ARG A 682 -22.00 -16.38 -24.54
CA ARG A 682 -21.96 -16.73 -25.97
C ARG A 682 -21.66 -18.22 -26.12
N VAL A 683 -22.48 -18.92 -26.90
CA VAL A 683 -22.40 -20.38 -27.10
C VAL A 683 -22.44 -20.70 -28.59
N GLU A 684 -21.68 -21.72 -29.00
CA GLU A 684 -21.64 -22.28 -30.36
C GLU A 684 -21.54 -21.21 -31.46
N GLN A 685 -22.62 -20.94 -32.22
CA GLN A 685 -22.63 -20.03 -33.37
C GLN A 685 -22.42 -18.55 -33.01
N THR A 686 -22.57 -18.19 -31.73
CA THR A 686 -22.35 -16.83 -31.24
C THR A 686 -20.96 -16.62 -30.62
N ALA A 687 -20.19 -17.70 -30.43
CA ALA A 687 -18.86 -17.62 -29.83
C ALA A 687 -17.87 -16.99 -30.81
N LEU A 688 -17.14 -15.98 -30.36
CA LEU A 688 -16.13 -15.29 -31.18
C LEU A 688 -14.73 -15.92 -31.04
N SER A 689 -14.52 -16.69 -29.98
CA SER A 689 -13.22 -17.29 -29.65
C SER A 689 -12.69 -18.30 -30.68
N PRO A 690 -13.48 -19.18 -31.35
CA PRO A 690 -12.96 -20.20 -32.27
C PRO A 690 -12.06 -19.67 -33.39
N HIS A 691 -12.43 -18.52 -33.96
CA HIS A 691 -11.68 -17.89 -35.05
C HIS A 691 -10.22 -17.56 -34.70
N TRP A 692 -9.91 -17.33 -33.42
CA TRP A 692 -8.56 -16.96 -32.98
C TRP A 692 -7.53 -18.11 -33.05
N TRP A 693 -7.98 -19.36 -33.15
CA TRP A 693 -7.09 -20.52 -33.30
C TRP A 693 -7.36 -21.33 -34.57
N GLU A 694 -8.61 -21.42 -35.03
CA GLU A 694 -8.98 -22.17 -36.24
C GLU A 694 -8.35 -21.59 -37.51
N SER A 695 -8.20 -20.26 -37.59
CA SER A 695 -7.51 -19.58 -38.68
C SER A 695 -6.05 -19.98 -38.84
N PHE A 696 -5.45 -20.61 -37.81
CA PHE A 696 -4.08 -21.12 -37.84
C PHE A 696 -4.01 -22.65 -37.74
N HIS A 697 -5.12 -23.33 -38.05
CA HIS A 697 -5.23 -24.80 -38.00
C HIS A 697 -4.98 -25.40 -36.60
N PHE A 698 -5.34 -24.68 -35.54
CA PHE A 698 -5.38 -25.22 -34.19
C PHE A 698 -6.79 -25.65 -33.80
N GLN A 699 -6.89 -26.57 -32.85
CA GLN A 699 -8.14 -26.96 -32.19
C GLN A 699 -7.99 -26.83 -30.68
N LEU A 700 -9.04 -26.34 -30.01
CA LEU A 700 -9.07 -26.25 -28.55
C LEU A 700 -9.26 -27.64 -27.94
N THR A 701 -8.26 -28.14 -27.22
CA THR A 701 -8.31 -29.45 -26.55
C THR A 701 -8.87 -29.35 -25.13
N ARG A 702 -8.42 -28.34 -24.37
CA ARG A 702 -8.79 -28.20 -22.94
C ARG A 702 -8.80 -26.73 -22.52
N LYS A 703 -9.84 -26.34 -21.79
CA LYS A 703 -9.90 -25.05 -21.06
C LYS A 703 -9.27 -25.23 -19.68
N LEU A 704 -8.43 -24.29 -19.27
CA LEU A 704 -7.89 -24.22 -17.91
C LEU A 704 -8.75 -23.26 -17.10
N ILE A 705 -9.50 -23.82 -16.16
CA ILE A 705 -10.52 -23.14 -15.36
C ILE A 705 -10.03 -23.05 -13.91
N ASP A 706 -10.14 -21.88 -13.29
CA ASP A 706 -9.82 -21.70 -11.89
C ASP A 706 -10.96 -22.22 -11.01
N ASN A 707 -10.64 -23.07 -10.03
CA ASN A 707 -11.62 -23.72 -9.17
C ASN A 707 -12.32 -22.76 -8.20
N ALA A 708 -11.76 -21.56 -8.00
CA ALA A 708 -12.29 -20.60 -7.03
C ALA A 708 -13.38 -19.67 -7.60
N ASP A 709 -13.24 -19.21 -8.85
CA ASP A 709 -14.16 -18.27 -9.51
C ASP A 709 -14.72 -18.80 -10.84
N SER A 710 -14.37 -20.04 -11.21
CA SER A 710 -14.70 -20.64 -12.51
C SER A 710 -14.19 -19.85 -13.73
N SER A 711 -13.21 -18.96 -13.53
CA SER A 711 -12.61 -18.15 -14.60
C SER A 711 -11.75 -19.01 -15.54
N VAL A 712 -11.82 -18.78 -16.86
CA VAL A 712 -10.93 -19.40 -17.83
C VAL A 712 -9.67 -18.54 -17.85
N PHE A 713 -8.56 -19.08 -17.36
CA PHE A 713 -7.29 -18.35 -17.28
C PHE A 713 -6.26 -18.84 -18.30
N GLY A 714 -6.49 -20.01 -18.90
CA GLY A 714 -5.65 -20.56 -19.94
C GLY A 714 -6.36 -21.58 -20.83
N ALA A 715 -5.68 -22.00 -21.90
CA ALA A 715 -6.17 -23.01 -22.83
C ALA A 715 -5.02 -23.83 -23.41
N ILE A 716 -5.34 -25.07 -23.79
CA ILE A 716 -4.45 -25.98 -24.51
C ILE A 716 -5.00 -26.14 -25.93
N TYR A 717 -4.16 -25.83 -26.91
CA TYR A 717 -4.45 -25.95 -28.33
C TYR A 717 -3.60 -27.06 -28.96
N GLU A 718 -4.21 -27.88 -29.82
CA GLU A 718 -3.52 -28.90 -30.64
C GLU A 718 -3.42 -28.41 -32.09
N TYR A 719 -2.24 -28.49 -32.69
CA TYR A 719 -2.02 -28.16 -34.09
C TYR A 719 -2.46 -29.32 -34.99
N LYS A 720 -3.37 -29.06 -35.93
CA LYS A 720 -3.86 -30.04 -36.91
C LYS A 720 -3.77 -29.48 -38.33
N PRO A 721 -2.66 -29.68 -39.05
CA PRO A 721 -2.49 -29.13 -40.39
C PRO A 721 -3.55 -29.66 -41.37
N ALA A 722 -3.97 -28.80 -42.31
CA ALA A 722 -5.05 -29.10 -43.26
C ALA A 722 -4.67 -30.14 -44.34
N GLU A 723 -3.36 -30.40 -44.55
CA GLU A 723 -2.85 -31.34 -45.57
C GLU A 723 -1.83 -32.32 -44.96
N LYS A 724 -1.67 -33.50 -45.57
CA LYS A 724 -0.64 -34.52 -45.23
C LYS A 724 0.79 -34.08 -45.60
N SER A 725 1.10 -32.80 -45.49
CA SER A 725 2.45 -32.26 -45.69
C SER A 725 3.35 -32.66 -44.52
N LYS A 726 4.66 -32.83 -44.78
CA LYS A 726 5.65 -33.10 -43.74
C LYS A 726 5.57 -31.96 -42.72
N VAL A 727 5.15 -32.29 -41.49
CA VAL A 727 5.13 -31.34 -40.37
C VAL A 727 6.53 -30.74 -40.24
N SER A 728 6.63 -29.42 -40.34
CA SER A 728 7.91 -28.72 -40.13
C SER A 728 8.44 -29.09 -38.74
N PRO A 729 9.74 -29.40 -38.58
CA PRO A 729 10.32 -29.70 -37.27
C PRO A 729 10.17 -28.55 -36.26
N GLU A 730 9.89 -27.33 -36.73
CA GLU A 730 9.72 -26.12 -35.91
C GLU A 730 8.25 -25.85 -35.53
N ALA A 731 7.30 -26.65 -36.03
CA ALA A 731 5.88 -26.51 -35.70
C ALA A 731 5.57 -27.15 -34.33
N PRO A 732 4.81 -26.47 -33.44
CA PRO A 732 4.38 -27.08 -32.19
C PRO A 732 3.30 -28.12 -32.46
N ARG A 733 3.28 -29.19 -31.68
CA ARG A 733 2.10 -30.08 -31.63
C ARG A 733 1.04 -29.51 -30.69
N PHE A 734 1.47 -28.95 -29.56
CA PHE A 734 0.59 -28.33 -28.57
C PHE A 734 1.08 -26.95 -28.16
N VAL A 735 0.15 -26.02 -27.93
CA VAL A 735 0.42 -24.70 -27.38
C VAL A 735 -0.44 -24.50 -26.13
N ILE A 736 0.19 -24.14 -25.03
CA ILE A 736 -0.46 -23.81 -23.77
C ILE A 736 -0.39 -22.30 -23.58
N ALA A 737 -1.55 -21.65 -23.63
CA ALA A 737 -1.68 -20.20 -23.61
C ALA A 737 -2.32 -19.69 -22.31
N PHE A 738 -1.79 -18.61 -21.75
CA PHE A 738 -2.30 -17.97 -20.53
C PHE A 738 -2.65 -16.49 -20.76
N ARG A 739 -3.87 -16.09 -20.40
CA ARG A 739 -4.27 -14.67 -20.44
C ARG A 739 -3.75 -13.90 -19.22
N GLY A 740 -3.66 -12.58 -19.35
CA GLY A 740 -3.50 -11.67 -18.21
C GLY A 740 -4.83 -11.21 -17.60
N THR A 741 -4.78 -10.18 -16.76
CA THR A 741 -5.89 -9.62 -15.97
C THR A 741 -7.03 -9.06 -16.84
N ILE A 742 -8.29 -9.33 -16.47
CA ILE A 742 -9.50 -8.72 -17.08
C ILE A 742 -10.22 -7.83 -16.06
N THR A 743 -10.42 -6.55 -16.40
CA THR A 743 -10.96 -5.53 -15.49
C THR A 743 -12.50 -5.48 -15.38
N LYS A 744 -13.22 -6.59 -15.60
CA LYS A 744 -14.70 -6.67 -15.51
C LYS A 744 -15.16 -7.35 -14.21
N PRO A 745 -16.28 -6.90 -13.58
CA PRO A 745 -16.62 -7.17 -12.18
C PRO A 745 -16.65 -8.65 -11.77
N ASP A 746 -17.03 -9.57 -12.67
CA ASP A 746 -17.17 -10.99 -12.34
C ASP A 746 -15.82 -11.74 -12.15
N SER A 747 -14.70 -11.17 -12.63
CA SER A 747 -13.36 -11.80 -12.55
C SER A 747 -12.31 -10.93 -11.84
N VAL A 748 -12.66 -9.72 -11.39
CA VAL A 748 -11.71 -8.71 -10.84
C VAL A 748 -11.12 -9.14 -9.49
N SER A 749 -11.91 -9.72 -8.59
CA SER A 749 -11.46 -10.00 -7.22
C SER A 749 -10.27 -10.96 -7.18
N GLN A 750 -10.28 -11.98 -8.03
CA GLN A 750 -9.24 -13.00 -8.08
C GLN A 750 -8.05 -12.59 -8.95
N ASP A 751 -8.29 -11.93 -10.10
CA ASP A 751 -7.23 -11.41 -10.96
C ASP A 751 -6.40 -10.33 -10.23
N LEU A 752 -7.04 -9.43 -9.46
CA LEU A 752 -6.36 -8.41 -8.65
C LEU A 752 -5.66 -9.00 -7.41
N LYS A 753 -6.22 -10.07 -6.82
CA LYS A 753 -5.57 -10.83 -5.74
C LYS A 753 -4.31 -11.56 -6.25
N LEU A 754 -4.30 -12.01 -7.50
CA LEU A 754 -3.11 -12.57 -8.14
C LEU A 754 -2.07 -11.49 -8.46
N ASP A 755 -2.49 -10.28 -8.86
CA ASP A 755 -1.58 -9.13 -9.00
C ASP A 755 -0.95 -8.77 -7.63
N LEU A 756 -1.73 -8.84 -6.54
CA LEU A 756 -1.26 -8.64 -5.17
C LEU A 756 -0.32 -9.76 -4.68
N HIS A 757 -0.60 -11.03 -5.03
CA HIS A 757 0.29 -12.16 -4.72
C HIS A 757 1.55 -12.17 -5.60
N PHE A 758 1.47 -11.68 -6.84
CA PHE A 758 2.62 -11.48 -7.72
C PHE A 758 3.60 -10.45 -7.12
N LEU A 759 3.09 -9.36 -6.53
CA LEU A 759 3.88 -8.37 -5.78
C LEU A 759 4.56 -8.93 -4.51
N GLN A 760 4.11 -10.07 -3.99
CA GLN A 760 4.67 -10.75 -2.80
C GLN A 760 5.49 -12.01 -3.16
N ASN A 761 5.84 -12.21 -4.44
CA ASN A 761 6.47 -13.42 -4.98
C ASN A 761 5.70 -14.75 -4.68
N GLY A 762 4.40 -14.67 -4.38
CA GLY A 762 3.55 -15.80 -3.99
C GLY A 762 2.86 -16.55 -5.13
N LEU A 763 3.17 -16.23 -6.41
CA LEU A 763 2.49 -16.79 -7.58
C LEU A 763 2.53 -18.33 -7.62
N HIS A 764 3.63 -18.94 -7.15
CA HIS A 764 3.81 -20.39 -7.06
C HIS A 764 2.82 -21.09 -6.12
N ARG A 765 2.15 -20.35 -5.21
CA ARG A 765 1.20 -20.88 -4.21
C ARG A 765 -0.27 -20.72 -4.63
N THR A 766 -0.51 -20.39 -5.89
CA THR A 766 -1.86 -20.08 -6.40
C THR A 766 -2.47 -21.30 -7.07
N SER A 767 -3.79 -21.51 -6.91
CA SER A 767 -4.54 -22.60 -7.54
C SER A 767 -4.38 -22.63 -9.06
N ARG A 768 -4.35 -21.45 -9.69
CA ARG A 768 -4.14 -21.30 -11.14
C ARG A 768 -2.76 -21.77 -11.57
N PHE A 769 -1.70 -21.44 -10.81
CA PHE A 769 -0.35 -21.89 -11.13
C PHE A 769 -0.18 -23.39 -10.93
N GLU A 770 -0.69 -23.96 -9.83
CA GLU A 770 -0.65 -25.41 -9.61
C GLU A 770 -1.36 -26.18 -10.73
N SER A 771 -2.56 -25.73 -11.11
CA SER A 771 -3.34 -26.30 -12.22
C SER A 771 -2.63 -26.16 -13.56
N ALA A 772 -2.02 -25.00 -13.82
CA ALA A 772 -1.23 -24.75 -15.03
C ALA A 772 0.00 -25.66 -15.10
N LEU A 773 0.79 -25.73 -14.03
CA LEU A 773 2.00 -26.52 -13.98
C LEU A 773 1.71 -28.01 -14.12
N GLN A 774 0.63 -28.49 -13.50
CA GLN A 774 0.19 -29.87 -13.67
C GLN A 774 -0.22 -30.15 -15.12
N ALA A 775 -1.00 -29.27 -15.74
CA ALA A 775 -1.39 -29.42 -17.14
C ALA A 775 -0.19 -29.42 -18.10
N ILE A 776 0.84 -28.60 -17.81
CA ILE A 776 2.09 -28.58 -18.58
C ILE A 776 2.85 -29.90 -18.41
N ARG A 777 2.98 -30.40 -17.18
CA ARG A 777 3.64 -31.69 -16.90
C ARG A 777 2.93 -32.85 -17.59
N ASP A 778 1.60 -32.90 -17.51
CA ASP A 778 0.80 -33.93 -18.15
C ASP A 778 1.01 -33.92 -19.67
N MET A 779 1.02 -32.73 -20.28
CA MET A 779 1.23 -32.58 -21.72
C MET A 779 2.64 -32.96 -22.15
N VAL A 780 3.65 -32.48 -21.42
CA VAL A 780 5.06 -32.80 -21.71
C VAL A 780 5.35 -34.29 -21.53
N ALA A 781 4.73 -34.95 -20.55
CA ALA A 781 4.81 -36.40 -20.38
C ALA A 781 4.15 -37.15 -21.55
N ALA A 782 3.06 -36.62 -22.13
CA ALA A 782 2.32 -37.27 -23.20
C ALA A 782 3.00 -37.15 -24.58
N VAL A 783 3.65 -36.02 -24.88
CA VAL A 783 4.17 -35.74 -26.24
C VAL A 783 5.64 -35.32 -26.32
N GLY A 784 6.32 -35.19 -25.19
CA GLY A 784 7.70 -34.69 -25.10
C GLY A 784 7.79 -33.17 -25.14
N HIS A 785 8.78 -32.60 -24.43
CA HIS A 785 8.90 -31.15 -24.24
C HIS A 785 9.16 -30.38 -25.54
N ALA A 786 9.87 -30.96 -26.52
CA ALA A 786 10.15 -30.31 -27.81
C ALA A 786 8.89 -30.01 -28.64
N ASN A 787 7.77 -30.65 -28.34
CA ASN A 787 6.51 -30.51 -29.07
C ASN A 787 5.50 -29.56 -28.40
N VAL A 788 5.88 -28.92 -27.28
CA VAL A 788 4.99 -28.10 -26.46
C VAL A 788 5.51 -26.66 -26.38
N TRP A 789 4.68 -25.69 -26.72
CA TRP A 789 4.96 -24.28 -26.52
C TRP A 789 4.21 -23.72 -25.31
N LEU A 790 4.86 -22.79 -24.61
CA LEU A 790 4.23 -21.95 -23.59
C LEU A 790 4.09 -20.53 -24.11
N THR A 791 2.92 -19.92 -23.94
CA THR A 791 2.71 -18.51 -24.30
C THR A 791 1.85 -17.80 -23.26
N GLY A 792 2.11 -16.52 -23.02
CA GLY A 792 1.27 -15.75 -22.12
C GLY A 792 1.44 -14.25 -22.27
N HIS A 793 0.47 -13.51 -21.74
CA HIS A 793 0.46 -12.04 -21.73
C HIS A 793 0.33 -11.47 -20.31
N SER A 794 1.07 -10.42 -19.97
CA SER A 794 0.98 -9.73 -18.68
C SER A 794 1.09 -10.72 -17.52
N LEU A 795 0.15 -10.79 -16.57
CA LEU A 795 0.15 -11.81 -15.51
C LEU A 795 0.24 -13.26 -16.03
N GLY A 796 -0.40 -13.58 -17.16
CA GLY A 796 -0.32 -14.90 -17.79
C GLY A 796 1.08 -15.22 -18.33
N SER A 797 1.82 -14.21 -18.78
CA SER A 797 3.23 -14.38 -19.15
C SER A 797 4.12 -14.64 -17.93
N ALA A 798 3.81 -14.05 -16.77
CA ALA A 798 4.51 -14.38 -15.52
C ALA A 798 4.28 -15.84 -15.09
N MET A 799 3.06 -16.36 -15.27
CA MET A 799 2.77 -17.78 -15.06
C MET A 799 3.54 -18.68 -16.03
N ALA A 800 3.54 -18.34 -17.32
CA ALA A 800 4.30 -19.06 -18.35
C ALA A 800 5.81 -19.05 -18.06
N MET A 801 6.36 -17.91 -17.64
CA MET A 801 7.76 -17.75 -17.25
C MET A 801 8.12 -18.62 -16.05
N LEU A 802 7.30 -18.62 -15.00
CA LEU A 802 7.54 -19.42 -13.80
C LEU A 802 7.43 -20.93 -14.10
N ALA A 803 6.46 -21.33 -14.93
CA ALA A 803 6.33 -22.72 -15.36
C ALA A 803 7.52 -23.15 -16.24
N GLY A 804 7.93 -22.31 -17.20
CA GLY A 804 9.10 -22.53 -18.04
C GLY A 804 10.39 -22.69 -17.22
N LYS A 805 10.59 -21.85 -16.20
CA LYS A 805 11.70 -22.00 -15.24
C LYS A 805 11.68 -23.35 -14.52
N ASN A 806 10.52 -23.77 -14.03
CA ASN A 806 10.37 -25.05 -13.33
C ASN A 806 10.72 -26.24 -14.25
N MET A 807 10.29 -26.19 -15.51
CA MET A 807 10.59 -27.23 -16.50
C MET A 807 12.06 -27.22 -16.91
N ALA A 808 12.64 -26.03 -17.13
CA ALA A 808 14.05 -25.87 -17.49
C ALA A 808 15.01 -26.39 -16.40
N LYS A 809 14.68 -26.17 -15.12
CA LYS A 809 15.45 -26.75 -13.99
C LYS A 809 15.45 -28.28 -13.98
N GLN A 810 14.46 -28.91 -14.61
CA GLN A 810 14.37 -30.35 -14.78
C GLN A 810 14.99 -30.83 -16.12
N GLY A 811 15.71 -29.96 -16.82
CA GLY A 811 16.33 -30.25 -18.12
C GLY A 811 15.37 -30.18 -19.31
N MET A 812 14.11 -29.75 -19.10
CA MET A 812 13.10 -29.66 -20.16
C MET A 812 13.00 -28.22 -20.67
N LEU A 813 13.66 -27.96 -21.79
CA LEU A 813 13.65 -26.64 -22.44
C LEU A 813 12.41 -26.52 -23.31
N LEU A 814 11.44 -25.71 -22.86
CA LEU A 814 10.21 -25.41 -23.58
C LEU A 814 10.35 -24.09 -24.34
N ASP A 815 9.94 -24.09 -25.61
CA ASP A 815 9.76 -22.87 -26.40
C ASP A 815 8.71 -21.99 -25.71
N THR A 816 9.13 -20.80 -25.27
CA THR A 816 8.30 -19.94 -24.41
C THR A 816 8.24 -18.53 -24.96
N PHE A 817 7.02 -18.01 -25.14
CA PHE A 817 6.71 -16.69 -25.70
C PHE A 817 6.06 -15.81 -24.62
N LEU A 818 6.75 -14.78 -24.17
CA LEU A 818 6.36 -13.94 -23.04
C LEU A 818 6.04 -12.53 -23.52
N PHE A 819 4.76 -12.16 -23.53
CA PHE A 819 4.30 -10.85 -23.98
C PHE A 819 4.04 -9.91 -22.81
N ASN A 820 4.76 -8.79 -22.78
CA ASN A 820 4.68 -7.75 -21.74
C ASN A 820 4.70 -8.31 -20.31
N PRO A 821 5.68 -9.18 -19.95
CA PRO A 821 5.75 -9.69 -18.59
C PRO A 821 6.04 -8.60 -17.57
N PRO A 822 5.45 -8.67 -16.38
CA PRO A 822 5.76 -7.74 -15.31
C PRO A 822 7.20 -7.87 -14.80
N PHE A 823 7.85 -6.73 -14.55
CA PHE A 823 9.18 -6.61 -13.96
C PHE A 823 9.10 -5.93 -12.58
N PHE A 824 9.64 -6.57 -11.53
CA PHE A 824 9.50 -6.09 -10.15
C PHE A 824 10.73 -5.29 -9.70
N SER A 825 10.83 -4.06 -10.18
CA SER A 825 11.73 -3.04 -9.65
C SER A 825 11.19 -1.65 -9.96
N ALA A 826 11.77 -0.60 -9.36
CA ALA A 826 11.47 0.76 -9.79
C ALA A 826 11.66 0.89 -11.32
N PRO A 827 10.79 1.63 -12.03
CA PRO A 827 10.88 1.77 -13.48
C PRO A 827 12.00 2.76 -13.86
N ILE A 828 13.26 2.38 -13.64
CA ILE A 828 14.45 3.21 -13.90
C ILE A 828 14.55 3.52 -15.41
N GLU A 829 14.01 2.68 -16.28
CA GLU A 829 13.98 2.92 -17.74
C GLU A 829 13.16 4.16 -18.13
N GLN A 830 12.22 4.60 -17.28
CA GLN A 830 11.44 5.83 -17.48
C GLN A 830 12.23 7.11 -17.22
N ILE A 831 13.44 7.01 -16.67
CA ILE A 831 14.31 8.15 -16.43
C ILE A 831 14.92 8.61 -17.76
N LYS A 832 14.55 9.84 -18.18
CA LYS A 832 14.99 10.44 -19.45
C LYS A 832 16.51 10.69 -19.50
N ASP A 833 17.15 10.97 -18.37
CA ASP A 833 18.58 11.22 -18.31
C ASP A 833 19.39 9.91 -18.31
N LYS A 834 20.19 9.70 -19.36
CA LYS A 834 20.99 8.48 -19.55
C LYS A 834 22.10 8.31 -18.50
N LYS A 835 22.68 9.40 -17.98
CA LYS A 835 23.75 9.34 -16.97
C LYS A 835 23.17 8.99 -15.61
N VAL A 836 22.07 9.64 -15.22
CA VAL A 836 21.36 9.34 -13.97
C VAL A 836 20.82 7.92 -13.98
N LYS A 837 20.17 7.51 -15.08
CA LYS A 837 19.72 6.12 -15.29
C LYS A 837 20.85 5.12 -15.09
N HIS A 838 22.02 5.37 -15.68
CA HIS A 838 23.16 4.46 -15.58
C HIS A 838 23.79 4.48 -14.18
N GLY A 839 23.91 5.64 -13.55
CA GLY A 839 24.44 5.80 -12.18
C GLY A 839 23.59 5.05 -11.16
N ILE A 840 22.26 5.19 -11.23
CA ILE A 840 21.32 4.47 -10.36
C ILE A 840 21.46 2.95 -10.53
N ARG A 841 21.59 2.45 -11.77
CA ARG A 841 21.75 1.01 -12.03
C ARG A 841 23.07 0.45 -11.51
N ILE A 842 24.18 1.16 -11.72
CA ILE A 842 25.49 0.73 -11.17
C ILE A 842 25.41 0.66 -9.65
N ALA A 843 24.89 1.71 -9.00
CA ALA A 843 24.74 1.74 -7.54
C ALA A 843 23.85 0.59 -7.04
N SER A 844 22.72 0.35 -7.70
CA SER A 844 21.82 -0.77 -7.37
C SER A 844 22.52 -2.13 -7.50
N SER A 845 23.30 -2.36 -8.57
CA SER A 845 24.05 -3.61 -8.75
C SER A 845 25.08 -3.82 -7.65
N VAL A 846 25.83 -2.77 -7.27
CA VAL A 846 26.86 -2.84 -6.21
C VAL A 846 26.23 -3.14 -4.85
N ILE A 847 25.11 -2.49 -4.52
CA ILE A 847 24.37 -2.73 -3.27
C ILE A 847 23.83 -4.17 -3.23
N THR A 848 23.22 -4.62 -4.33
CA THR A 848 22.65 -5.98 -4.44
C THR A 848 23.73 -7.05 -4.30
N ALA A 849 24.88 -6.87 -4.96
CA ALA A 849 26.02 -7.76 -4.82
C ALA A 849 26.56 -7.79 -3.38
N GLY A 850 26.69 -6.61 -2.73
CA GLY A 850 27.11 -6.51 -1.33
C GLY A 850 26.17 -7.26 -0.37
N LEU A 851 24.86 -7.08 -0.53
CA LEU A 851 23.84 -7.80 0.25
C LEU A 851 23.88 -9.31 0.01
N ALA A 852 24.05 -9.76 -1.24
CA ALA A 852 24.15 -11.17 -1.58
C ALA A 852 25.38 -11.85 -0.93
N ILE A 853 26.53 -11.15 -0.85
CA ILE A 853 27.71 -11.64 -0.12
C ILE A 853 27.42 -11.76 1.37
N ALA A 854 26.78 -10.75 1.97
CA ALA A 854 26.45 -10.74 3.39
C ALA A 854 25.49 -11.89 3.77
N VAL A 855 24.42 -12.10 3.00
CA VAL A 855 23.44 -13.18 3.23
C VAL A 855 24.09 -14.57 3.09
N LYS A 856 25.01 -14.74 2.13
CA LYS A 856 25.77 -16.01 1.96
C LYS A 856 26.73 -16.28 3.12
N SER A 857 27.26 -15.24 3.78
CA SER A 857 28.19 -15.41 4.92
C SER A 857 27.51 -15.88 6.21
N THR A 858 26.20 -15.66 6.35
CA THR A 858 25.41 -16.00 7.54
C THR A 858 24.76 -17.39 7.52
N ARG A 859 24.93 -18.18 6.45
CA ARG A 859 24.34 -19.54 6.32
C ARG A 859 25.42 -20.65 6.34
N PRO A 860 25.19 -21.80 6.99
CA PRO A 860 26.07 -22.96 6.86
C PRO A 860 26.03 -23.48 5.40
N LYS A 861 27.16 -24.05 4.93
CA LYS A 861 27.34 -24.60 3.57
C LYS A 861 26.40 -25.79 3.29
N SER A 862 25.09 -25.57 3.14
CA SER A 862 24.23 -26.45 2.36
C SER A 862 24.36 -26.03 0.89
N ARG A 863 24.57 -27.00 -0.01
CA ARG A 863 24.73 -26.81 -1.47
C ARG A 863 23.80 -25.72 -1.99
N SER A 864 24.34 -24.52 -2.26
CA SER A 864 23.63 -23.52 -3.05
C SER A 864 23.71 -23.99 -4.50
N GLU A 865 22.66 -24.65 -5.00
CA GLU A 865 22.55 -24.95 -6.41
C GLU A 865 22.57 -23.63 -7.20
N ASP A 866 23.41 -23.57 -8.24
CA ASP A 866 23.50 -22.41 -9.13
C ASP A 866 22.27 -22.39 -10.05
N HIS A 867 21.15 -21.86 -9.53
CA HIS A 867 19.88 -21.76 -10.23
C HIS A 867 19.99 -21.04 -11.59
N PHE A 868 20.82 -19.99 -11.69
CA PHE A 868 21.05 -19.28 -12.94
C PHE A 868 21.86 -20.13 -13.92
N GLY A 869 22.85 -20.89 -13.44
CA GLY A 869 23.56 -21.89 -14.22
C GLY A 869 22.62 -22.94 -14.82
N MET A 870 21.67 -23.47 -14.04
CA MET A 870 20.66 -24.44 -14.52
C MET A 870 19.71 -23.85 -15.56
N LEU A 871 19.36 -22.57 -15.43
CA LEU A 871 18.46 -21.86 -16.35
C LEU A 871 19.18 -21.29 -17.58
N SER A 872 20.51 -21.25 -17.61
CA SER A 872 21.30 -20.59 -18.65
C SER A 872 21.02 -21.09 -20.08
N ALA A 873 20.74 -22.40 -20.20
CA ALA A 873 20.42 -23.08 -21.45
C ALA A 873 19.00 -22.77 -21.97
N TRP A 874 18.10 -22.26 -21.11
CA TRP A 874 16.74 -21.89 -21.50
C TRP A 874 16.69 -20.44 -21.97
N VAL A 875 16.30 -20.24 -23.23
CA VAL A 875 16.26 -18.92 -23.89
C VAL A 875 14.82 -18.62 -24.33
N PRO A 876 13.97 -18.07 -23.45
CA PRO A 876 12.61 -17.68 -23.82
C PRO A 876 12.60 -16.45 -24.75
N CYS A 877 11.59 -16.36 -25.61
CA CYS A 877 11.27 -15.19 -26.42
C CYS A 877 10.53 -14.16 -25.57
N LEU A 878 11.14 -13.00 -25.35
CA LEU A 878 10.66 -11.96 -24.46
C LEU A 878 10.26 -10.71 -25.27
N TYR A 879 8.97 -10.38 -25.28
CA TYR A 879 8.40 -9.29 -26.05
C TYR A 879 7.99 -8.14 -25.14
N VAL A 880 8.60 -6.97 -25.34
CA VAL A 880 8.52 -5.83 -24.40
C VAL A 880 8.29 -4.52 -25.15
N ASN A 881 7.46 -3.63 -24.60
CA ASN A 881 7.28 -2.27 -25.11
C ASN A 881 7.89 -1.24 -24.12
N PRO A 882 8.79 -0.33 -24.54
CA PRO A 882 9.37 0.70 -23.67
C PRO A 882 8.33 1.68 -23.08
N GLU A 883 7.21 1.91 -23.77
CA GLU A 883 6.10 2.76 -23.31
C GLU A 883 5.18 2.02 -22.30
N ASP A 884 5.42 0.72 -22.07
CA ASP A 884 4.72 -0.06 -21.05
C ASP A 884 5.55 -0.10 -19.76
N HIS A 885 5.10 0.66 -18.76
CA HIS A 885 5.74 0.74 -17.44
C HIS A 885 5.79 -0.59 -16.69
N ILE A 886 4.99 -1.59 -17.06
CA ILE A 886 4.96 -2.91 -16.41
C ILE A 886 6.16 -3.77 -16.83
N CYS A 887 6.58 -3.68 -18.10
CA CYS A 887 7.60 -4.56 -18.67
C CYS A 887 8.87 -3.84 -19.16
N SER A 888 8.81 -2.53 -19.38
CA SER A 888 9.92 -1.72 -19.95
C SER A 888 11.27 -1.91 -19.27
N GLU A 889 11.28 -2.26 -17.99
CA GLU A 889 12.50 -2.45 -17.21
C GLU A 889 13.34 -3.66 -17.67
N TYR A 890 12.77 -4.64 -18.39
CA TYR A 890 13.53 -5.72 -19.03
C TYR A 890 14.55 -5.21 -20.06
N VAL A 891 14.21 -4.15 -20.81
CA VAL A 891 15.15 -3.49 -21.75
C VAL A 891 16.36 -2.97 -20.98
N GLY A 892 16.09 -2.43 -19.81
CA GLY A 892 17.07 -1.88 -18.94
C GLY A 892 17.96 -2.91 -18.24
N TYR A 893 17.34 -3.96 -17.73
CA TYR A 893 17.99 -5.11 -17.07
C TYR A 893 19.02 -5.76 -17.98
N PHE A 894 18.62 -6.17 -19.19
CA PHE A 894 19.53 -6.81 -20.14
C PHE A 894 20.58 -5.85 -20.71
N GLY A 895 20.20 -4.61 -21.01
CA GLY A 895 21.13 -3.60 -21.51
C GLY A 895 22.20 -3.18 -20.50
N HIS A 896 21.83 -3.07 -19.21
CA HIS A 896 22.77 -2.76 -18.13
C HIS A 896 23.77 -3.89 -17.92
N ARG A 897 23.29 -5.14 -17.93
CA ARG A 897 24.14 -6.32 -17.77
C ARG A 897 25.22 -6.40 -18.85
N LYS A 898 24.82 -6.26 -20.13
CA LYS A 898 25.75 -6.23 -21.26
C LYS A 898 26.81 -5.14 -21.09
N LYS A 899 26.40 -3.95 -20.65
CA LYS A 899 27.31 -2.83 -20.41
C LYS A 899 28.27 -3.07 -19.23
N MET A 900 27.83 -3.75 -18.18
CA MET A 900 28.70 -4.12 -17.05
C MET A 900 29.74 -5.18 -17.43
N GLU A 901 29.38 -6.10 -18.32
CA GLU A 901 30.32 -7.05 -18.95
C GLU A 901 31.35 -6.30 -19.82
N GLU A 902 30.91 -5.35 -20.66
CA GLU A 902 31.79 -4.48 -21.46
C GLU A 902 32.76 -3.63 -20.60
N LEU A 903 32.34 -3.22 -19.40
CA LEU A 903 33.16 -2.45 -18.45
C LEU A 903 34.14 -3.31 -17.63
N GLY A 904 34.18 -4.63 -17.81
CA GLY A 904 35.08 -5.53 -17.08
C GLY A 904 34.66 -5.81 -15.63
N VAL A 905 33.41 -5.48 -15.25
CA VAL A 905 32.87 -5.64 -13.89
C VAL A 905 31.84 -6.78 -13.82
N GLY A 906 31.91 -7.72 -14.78
CA GLY A 906 30.94 -8.80 -14.96
C GLY A 906 30.77 -9.72 -13.75
N SER A 907 31.78 -9.87 -12.88
CA SER A 907 31.68 -10.69 -11.67
C SER A 907 30.72 -10.11 -10.62
N ILE A 908 30.71 -8.78 -10.44
CA ILE A 908 29.79 -8.09 -9.53
C ILE A 908 28.37 -8.14 -10.10
N GLU A 909 28.24 -7.94 -11.42
CA GLU A 909 26.95 -7.98 -12.09
C GLU A 909 26.34 -9.40 -12.10
N ARG A 910 27.13 -10.46 -12.29
CA ARG A 910 26.64 -11.85 -12.16
C ARG A 910 26.04 -12.11 -10.79
N LEU A 911 26.63 -11.58 -9.72
CA LEU A 911 26.09 -11.74 -8.37
C LEU A 911 24.83 -10.88 -8.15
N ALA A 912 24.79 -9.67 -8.70
CA ALA A 912 23.64 -8.77 -8.60
C ALA A 912 22.44 -9.27 -9.42
N THR A 913 22.65 -9.73 -10.65
CA THR A 913 21.58 -10.21 -11.56
C THR A 913 20.86 -11.47 -11.08
N GLN A 914 21.51 -12.27 -10.24
CA GLN A 914 20.93 -13.45 -9.62
C GLN A 914 19.95 -13.12 -8.47
N ASN A 915 19.96 -11.88 -7.97
CA ASN A 915 19.27 -11.51 -6.76
C ASN A 915 18.49 -10.19 -6.95
N SER A 916 17.26 -10.11 -6.46
CA SER A 916 16.61 -8.80 -6.30
C SER A 916 16.85 -8.29 -4.87
N ILE A 917 16.95 -6.97 -4.69
CA ILE A 917 17.06 -6.35 -3.35
C ILE A 917 15.89 -6.78 -2.46
N GLY A 918 14.68 -6.84 -3.02
CA GLY A 918 13.49 -7.30 -2.29
C GLY A 918 13.54 -8.79 -1.92
N ASP A 919 14.24 -9.60 -2.71
CA ASP A 919 14.33 -11.05 -2.50
C ASP A 919 15.42 -11.41 -1.47
N LEU A 920 16.56 -10.71 -1.50
CA LEU A 920 17.58 -10.78 -0.45
C LEU A 920 17.02 -10.33 0.91
N PHE A 921 16.10 -9.37 0.90
CA PHE A 921 15.38 -8.92 2.09
C PHE A 921 14.43 -10.00 2.65
N LEU A 922 13.61 -10.63 1.79
CA LEU A 922 12.73 -11.75 2.18
C LEU A 922 13.54 -12.97 2.69
N THR A 923 14.66 -13.25 2.03
CA THR A 923 15.57 -14.34 2.38
C THR A 923 16.25 -14.11 3.74
N ALA A 924 16.54 -12.85 4.10
CA ALA A 924 17.11 -12.46 5.40
C ALA A 924 16.11 -12.59 6.56
N ILE A 925 14.80 -12.46 6.30
CA ILE A 925 13.73 -12.63 7.30
C ILE A 925 13.17 -14.07 7.35
N GLY A 926 13.86 -15.04 6.74
CA GLY A 926 13.50 -16.46 6.79
C GLY A 926 12.36 -16.87 5.85
N ARG A 927 11.96 -16.03 4.89
CA ARG A 927 10.99 -16.38 3.85
C ARG A 927 11.73 -16.59 2.54
N GLU A 928 12.00 -17.85 2.20
CA GLU A 928 12.59 -18.18 0.90
C GLU A 928 11.56 -17.98 -0.21
N SER A 929 11.95 -17.20 -1.20
CA SER A 929 11.23 -17.01 -2.46
C SER A 929 12.26 -16.83 -3.57
N GLU A 930 11.94 -17.27 -4.78
CA GLU A 930 12.78 -17.05 -5.96
C GLU A 930 12.17 -15.90 -6.79
N PRO A 931 12.98 -14.97 -7.34
CA PRO A 931 12.45 -13.84 -8.08
C PRO A 931 11.87 -14.31 -9.43
N THR A 932 10.57 -14.12 -9.61
CA THR A 932 9.83 -14.61 -10.79
C THR A 932 10.29 -13.95 -12.09
N HIS A 933 10.69 -12.68 -12.06
CA HIS A 933 11.04 -11.85 -13.22
C HIS A 933 12.51 -11.93 -13.68
N LEU A 934 13.42 -12.45 -12.85
CA LEU A 934 14.85 -12.50 -13.21
C LEU A 934 15.18 -13.77 -14.00
N ILE A 935 15.68 -13.62 -15.22
CA ILE A 935 16.11 -14.74 -16.07
C ILE A 935 17.54 -14.54 -16.59
N PRO A 936 18.32 -15.62 -16.74
CA PRO A 936 19.72 -15.55 -17.18
C PRO A 936 19.87 -15.22 -18.66
N SER A 937 19.02 -15.79 -19.50
CA SER A 937 19.09 -15.72 -20.96
C SER A 937 17.71 -15.41 -21.52
N ALA A 938 17.63 -14.65 -22.62
CA ALA A 938 16.39 -14.38 -23.35
C ALA A 938 16.68 -13.89 -24.78
N ASN A 939 15.74 -14.14 -25.68
CA ASN A 939 15.66 -13.43 -26.95
C ASN A 939 14.73 -12.22 -26.78
N LEU A 940 15.30 -11.03 -26.55
CA LEU A 940 14.55 -9.82 -26.24
C LEU A 940 14.14 -9.09 -27.53
N THR A 941 12.83 -9.02 -27.78
CA THR A 941 12.24 -8.22 -28.85
C THR A 941 11.57 -6.99 -28.27
N VAL A 942 12.08 -5.81 -28.62
CA VAL A 942 11.58 -4.51 -28.18
C VAL A 942 10.74 -3.87 -29.29
N ASN A 943 9.48 -3.57 -28.99
CA ASN A 943 8.60 -2.84 -29.92
C ASN A 943 8.89 -1.33 -29.85
N ARG A 944 9.35 -0.74 -30.95
CA ARG A 944 9.64 0.69 -31.08
C ARG A 944 8.57 1.45 -31.88
N SER A 945 7.50 0.77 -32.28
CA SER A 945 6.38 1.46 -32.92
C SER A 945 5.72 2.44 -31.95
N PRO A 946 5.37 3.66 -32.40
CA PRO A 946 4.72 4.65 -31.54
C PRO A 946 3.37 4.11 -31.04
N SER A 947 3.13 4.24 -29.74
CA SER A 947 1.89 3.83 -29.08
C SER A 947 1.16 5.08 -28.59
N PRO A 948 -0.15 5.26 -28.87
CA PRO A 948 -0.88 6.48 -28.51
C PRO A 948 -1.13 6.59 -26.99
N ASP A 949 -1.22 5.45 -26.30
CA ASP A 949 -1.42 5.39 -24.86
C ASP A 949 -0.82 4.11 -24.26
N PHE A 950 -0.77 4.06 -22.93
CA PHE A 950 -0.32 2.90 -22.16
C PHE A 950 -1.14 1.63 -22.47
N LYS A 951 -2.45 1.73 -22.69
CA LYS A 951 -3.30 0.55 -22.96
C LYS A 951 -2.95 -0.12 -24.28
N SER A 952 -2.55 0.68 -25.27
CA SER A 952 -2.08 0.22 -26.58
C SER A 952 -0.66 -0.35 -26.46
N ALA A 953 0.22 0.31 -25.69
CA ALA A 953 1.58 -0.15 -25.40
C ALA A 953 1.63 -1.43 -24.55
N HIS A 954 0.63 -1.66 -23.69
CA HIS A 954 0.50 -2.88 -22.89
C HIS A 954 -0.30 -3.98 -23.62
N GLY A 955 -1.18 -3.65 -24.56
CA GLY A 955 -2.11 -4.62 -25.14
C GLY A 955 -1.43 -5.69 -26.02
N ILE A 956 -1.92 -6.93 -25.95
CA ILE A 956 -1.40 -8.08 -26.73
C ILE A 956 -1.51 -7.87 -28.26
N HIS A 957 -2.47 -7.06 -28.72
CA HIS A 957 -2.76 -6.82 -30.13
C HIS A 957 -1.66 -6.10 -30.90
N GLN A 958 -0.76 -5.41 -30.20
CA GLN A 958 0.39 -4.79 -30.85
C GLN A 958 1.33 -5.82 -31.51
N TRP A 959 1.31 -7.08 -31.08
CA TRP A 959 2.35 -8.06 -31.43
C TRP A 959 2.16 -8.76 -32.78
N TRP A 960 1.02 -8.52 -33.44
CA TRP A 960 0.67 -9.10 -34.74
C TRP A 960 0.31 -8.04 -35.80
N SER A 961 0.67 -6.77 -35.58
CA SER A 961 0.48 -5.73 -36.59
C SER A 961 1.48 -5.88 -37.75
N PRO A 962 1.09 -5.58 -39.01
CA PRO A 962 1.98 -5.75 -40.17
C PRO A 962 3.10 -4.69 -40.25
N ASN A 963 2.94 -3.54 -39.60
CA ASN A 963 3.89 -2.41 -39.66
C ASN A 963 4.62 -2.20 -38.33
N LEU A 964 5.31 -3.23 -37.83
CA LEU A 964 6.04 -3.15 -36.56
C LEU A 964 7.51 -2.79 -36.76
N THR A 965 7.99 -1.82 -35.97
CA THR A 965 9.42 -1.53 -35.86
C THR A 965 9.98 -2.26 -34.64
N LEU A 966 10.54 -3.45 -34.86
CA LEU A 966 11.05 -4.30 -33.78
C LEU A 966 12.57 -4.29 -33.72
N LYS A 967 13.12 -4.26 -32.51
CA LYS A 967 14.55 -4.50 -32.25
C LYS A 967 14.70 -5.83 -31.53
N CYS A 968 15.34 -6.81 -32.17
CA CYS A 968 15.58 -8.13 -31.61
C CYS A 968 17.05 -8.25 -31.19
N GLU A 969 17.30 -8.63 -29.94
CA GLU A 969 18.64 -8.88 -29.40
C GLU A 969 18.64 -10.13 -28.52
N GLU A 970 19.58 -11.05 -28.79
CA GLU A 970 19.78 -12.24 -27.98
C GLU A 970 20.75 -11.96 -26.83
N TYR A 971 20.33 -12.30 -25.61
CA TYR A 971 21.13 -12.21 -24.40
C TYR A 971 21.34 -13.62 -23.84
N ARG A 972 22.60 -14.06 -23.74
CA ARG A 972 22.97 -15.36 -23.15
C ARG A 972 23.79 -15.18 -21.89
N TYR A 973 23.49 -16.00 -20.89
CA TYR A 973 24.33 -16.16 -19.72
C TYR A 973 25.51 -17.07 -20.06
N SER A 974 26.74 -16.54 -19.91
CA SER A 974 28.02 -17.21 -20.17
C SER A 974 28.74 -17.61 -18.90
#